data_AF-A0A8H6C336-F1
#
_entry.id   AF-A0A8H6C336-F1
#
_cell.length_a   1.000
_cell.length_b   1.000
_cell.length_c   1.000
_cell.angle_alpha   90.00
_cell.angle_beta   90.00
_cell.angle_gamma   90.00
#
_symmetry.space_group_name_H-M   'P 1'
#
loop_
_entity.id
_entity.type
_entity.pdbx_description
1 polymer ?
#
loop_
_entity_poly.entity_id
_entity_poly.type
_entity_poly.pdbx_seq_one_letter_code
_entity_poly.pdbx_strand_id
1 'polypeptide(L)'
;MTDFWLNYLDNPTLSVTDFKFGLAVFAALVYRLTGDEDIVIATDESANTPEFIVRLNLTPELTFQELVSKITKEYENNISQINYKALSEVSHRIKEAKGLDENPGLFRLSYQHAHSNQQLNTTVEGSIRDLAIYTDGTKFTIYYNALLYSHERIVIFGEQFAQYLTTVSNDTNTVITKVNLITDFQKKNLPDPTIDLDWSGYRGAIQDIFMDNANKHPDRTCVVETESFLDSNSKTRSFTYQQINQASNVVGNYLKETGIKKGDIVMIYAYRGVDLMIAVMGVLKAGATFSVIDPAYPPARQNIYLSVAKPKGLIGLEKAGTLDQLVVDYISNELDVISTIPQLKVQDDGTLVGGKHEGADNDCLNDYQKFKDQPAGVIVGPDSNPTLSFTSGSEGIPKGVLGRHYSLAYYFPWMAKRFGLSEKDKFTMLSGIAHDPIQRDMFTPLFLGAQLLVPTADDIGTPGKLADWMAKYGATVTHLTPAMGQLLSAQATTAIPSLHHAFFVGDILTKRDCLRLQSLAENVFIVNMYGTTETQRSVSYFEIKSRKADPTYLKNLKDVMPAGTGMHNVQLLVVNRNDRSQTCGVGEVGEIYVRAAGLAEGYRGLPDLNAAKFITNWYVNPDKWIEQDEANKNPVKPGENMAG
;
A
#
# COMPACT_ATOMS: atom_id res chain seq x y z
N MET A 1 30.70 -9.70 24.17
CA MET A 1 31.75 -8.86 24.78
C MET A 1 32.66 -8.39 23.65
N THR A 2 32.37 -7.21 23.13
CA THR A 2 33.21 -6.46 22.20
C THR A 2 33.00 -5.00 22.58
N ASP A 3 34.02 -4.44 23.22
CA ASP A 3 34.06 -3.06 23.69
C ASP A 3 34.07 -2.10 22.50
N PHE A 4 32.90 -1.56 22.15
CA PHE A 4 32.82 -0.38 21.29
C PHE A 4 32.86 0.85 22.19
N TRP A 5 34.03 1.49 22.20
CA TRP A 5 34.32 2.72 22.92
C TRP A 5 33.49 3.90 22.37
N LEU A 6 32.61 4.45 23.20
CA LEU A 6 31.98 5.76 23.05
C LEU A 6 32.99 6.85 23.42
N ASN A 7 33.91 7.19 22.52
CA ASN A 7 34.78 8.36 22.64
C ASN A 7 34.14 9.59 21.97
N TYR A 8 32.98 10.04 22.46
CA TYR A 8 32.30 11.23 21.92
C TYR A 8 31.89 12.28 22.98
N LEU A 9 32.46 12.24 24.19
CA LEU A 9 32.15 13.17 25.27
C LEU A 9 33.42 13.78 25.89
N ASP A 10 34.23 14.47 25.09
CA ASP A 10 35.25 15.39 25.60
C ASP A 10 34.79 16.84 25.35
N ASN A 11 33.87 17.33 26.20
CA ASN A 11 33.59 18.76 26.32
C ASN A 11 33.60 19.15 27.82
N PRO A 12 34.52 20.02 28.29
CA PRO A 12 34.87 20.09 29.73
C PRO A 12 33.88 20.86 30.63
N THR A 13 32.62 21.09 30.23
CA THR A 13 31.64 21.86 31.01
C THR A 13 30.31 21.16 31.29
N LEU A 14 30.17 19.86 31.00
CA LEU A 14 28.98 19.08 31.36
C LEU A 14 29.23 18.29 32.65
N SER A 15 28.71 18.77 33.78
CA SER A 15 28.63 17.94 34.99
C SER A 15 27.78 16.71 34.67
N VAL A 16 28.34 15.52 34.92
CA VAL A 16 27.75 14.20 34.73
C VAL A 16 26.25 14.18 35.10
N THR A 17 25.45 13.76 34.13
CA THR A 17 23.97 13.69 34.07
C THR A 17 23.32 13.08 35.31
N ASP A 18 22.40 13.84 35.92
CA ASP A 18 21.48 13.38 36.96
C ASP A 18 20.77 12.07 36.53
N PHE A 19 20.68 11.08 37.42
CA PHE A 19 19.99 9.80 37.19
C PHE A 19 18.58 10.01 36.65
N LYS A 20 17.86 11.00 37.20
CA LYS A 20 16.49 11.37 36.79
C LYS A 20 16.44 11.89 35.35
N PHE A 21 17.52 12.52 34.88
CA PHE A 21 17.65 13.01 33.50
C PHE A 21 17.73 11.84 32.50
N GLY A 22 18.54 10.82 32.79
CA GLY A 22 18.61 9.62 31.95
C GLY A 22 17.31 8.80 31.98
N LEU A 23 16.65 8.73 33.14
CA LEU A 23 15.31 8.14 33.27
C LEU A 23 14.28 8.89 32.40
N ALA A 24 14.37 10.23 32.31
CA ALA A 24 13.53 11.04 31.43
C ALA A 24 13.77 10.77 29.95
N VAL A 25 15.03 10.61 29.53
CA VAL A 25 15.35 10.18 28.16
C VAL A 25 14.75 8.81 27.87
N PHE A 26 14.86 7.86 28.81
CA PHE A 26 14.27 6.53 28.64
C PHE A 26 12.75 6.60 28.47
N ALA A 27 12.06 7.33 29.35
CA ALA A 27 10.61 7.50 29.28
C ALA A 27 10.16 8.15 27.97
N ALA A 28 10.87 9.18 27.50
CA ALA A 28 10.59 9.82 26.21
C ALA A 28 10.77 8.86 25.03
N LEU A 29 11.84 8.05 25.04
CA LEU A 29 12.06 7.06 23.98
C LEU A 29 11.01 5.95 23.98
N VAL A 30 10.55 5.48 25.15
CA VAL A 30 9.46 4.50 25.22
C VAL A 30 8.19 5.09 24.60
N TYR A 31 7.79 6.29 25.01
CA TYR A 31 6.65 7.01 24.42
C TYR A 31 6.76 7.13 22.90
N ARG A 32 7.95 7.48 22.40
CA ARG A 32 8.22 7.64 20.97
C ARG A 32 8.12 6.34 20.18
N LEU A 33 8.60 5.24 20.74
CA LEU A 33 8.70 3.94 20.06
C LEU A 33 7.43 3.11 20.15
N THR A 34 6.58 3.36 21.15
CA THR A 34 5.31 2.62 21.33
C THR A 34 4.07 3.46 21.00
N GLY A 35 4.14 4.78 21.19
CA GLY A 35 2.99 5.67 21.14
C GLY A 35 2.13 5.64 22.40
N ASP A 36 2.54 4.90 23.44
CA ASP A 36 1.79 4.79 24.69
C ASP A 36 1.93 6.07 25.51
N GLU A 37 0.80 6.67 25.91
CA GLU A 37 0.80 7.87 26.76
C GLU A 37 1.04 7.53 28.25
N ASP A 38 0.73 6.31 28.67
CA ASP A 38 0.86 5.84 30.04
C ASP A 38 2.08 4.92 30.19
N ILE A 39 3.18 5.51 30.66
CA ILE A 39 4.49 4.86 30.73
C ILE A 39 4.76 4.37 32.14
N VAL A 40 5.11 3.09 32.29
CA VAL A 40 5.43 2.46 33.58
C VAL A 40 6.85 1.91 33.55
N ILE A 41 7.71 2.43 34.43
CA ILE A 41 9.13 2.04 34.53
C ILE A 41 9.47 1.72 35.98
N ALA A 42 10.07 0.55 36.22
CA ALA A 42 10.67 0.24 37.51
C ALA A 42 12.04 0.92 37.67
N THR A 43 12.31 1.47 38.85
CA THR A 43 13.53 2.21 39.18
C THR A 43 13.90 2.00 40.66
N ASP A 44 15.05 2.53 41.07
CA ASP A 44 15.53 2.53 42.45
C ASP A 44 16.02 3.93 42.86
N GLU A 45 16.16 4.17 44.17
CA GLU A 45 16.72 5.42 44.72
C GLU A 45 18.24 5.45 44.59
N SER A 46 18.86 4.31 44.92
CA SER A 46 20.29 4.06 44.77
C SER A 46 20.55 2.56 44.69
N ALA A 47 21.79 2.17 44.35
CA ALA A 47 22.18 0.78 44.24
C ALA A 47 21.81 -0.04 45.49
N ASN A 48 21.08 -1.15 45.29
CA ASN A 48 20.60 -2.06 46.35
C ASN A 48 19.51 -1.49 47.28
N THR A 49 18.79 -0.44 46.87
CA THR A 49 17.55 -0.01 47.54
C THR A 49 16.33 -0.76 46.99
N PRO A 50 15.20 -0.83 47.74
CA PRO A 50 13.97 -1.40 47.22
C PRO A 50 13.53 -0.70 45.94
N GLU A 51 13.18 -1.49 44.91
CA GLU A 51 12.65 -0.96 43.67
C GLU A 51 11.27 -0.33 43.91
N PHE A 52 10.97 0.70 43.12
CA PHE A 52 9.65 1.29 43.04
C PHE A 52 9.30 1.60 41.59
N ILE A 53 8.07 2.03 41.34
CA ILE A 53 7.56 2.30 40.00
C ILE A 53 7.41 3.80 39.81
N VAL A 54 7.88 4.30 38.67
CA VAL A 54 7.52 5.62 38.15
C VAL A 54 6.50 5.39 37.04
N ARG A 55 5.29 5.94 37.22
CA ARG A 55 4.22 5.92 36.21
C ARG A 55 3.95 7.34 35.74
N LEU A 56 4.02 7.56 34.44
CA LEU A 56 3.95 8.88 33.82
C LEU A 56 2.84 8.90 32.78
N ASN A 57 2.07 9.98 32.76
CA ASN A 57 1.24 10.32 31.62
C ASN A 57 1.92 11.42 30.78
N LEU A 58 2.24 11.07 29.54
CA LEU A 58 3.03 11.88 28.61
C LEU A 58 2.14 12.43 27.48
N THR A 59 2.37 13.70 27.15
CA THR A 59 1.73 14.39 26.04
C THR A 59 2.80 14.85 25.04
N PRO A 60 2.48 14.93 23.73
CA PRO A 60 3.47 15.15 22.70
C PRO A 60 4.17 16.52 22.76
N GLU A 61 3.55 17.52 23.39
CA GLU A 61 4.04 18.90 23.50
C GLU A 61 5.01 19.13 24.67
N LEU A 62 5.20 18.14 25.55
CA LEU A 62 6.06 18.30 26.73
C LEU A 62 7.47 18.71 26.31
N THR A 63 7.98 19.75 26.95
CA THR A 63 9.43 20.03 26.93
C THR A 63 10.17 18.99 27.77
N PHE A 64 11.44 18.78 27.47
CA PHE A 64 12.25 17.85 28.24
C PHE A 64 12.39 18.30 29.71
N GLN A 65 12.49 19.60 29.97
CA GLN A 65 12.52 20.16 31.33
C GLN A 65 11.25 19.84 32.13
N GLU A 66 10.07 19.95 31.51
CA GLU A 66 8.80 19.59 32.15
C GLU A 66 8.74 18.09 32.43
N LEU A 67 9.23 17.25 31.50
CA LEU A 67 9.32 15.81 31.71
C LEU A 67 10.22 15.46 32.91
N VAL A 68 11.41 16.07 33.00
CA VAL A 68 12.32 15.89 34.15
C VAL A 68 11.64 16.32 35.44
N SER A 69 10.90 17.43 35.43
CA SER A 69 10.16 17.93 36.60
C SER A 69 9.06 16.95 37.04
N LYS A 70 8.29 16.41 36.09
CA LYS A 70 7.28 15.37 36.35
C LYS A 70 7.91 14.12 36.96
N ILE A 71 8.99 13.63 36.37
CA ILE A 71 9.72 12.47 36.86
C ILE A 71 10.26 12.71 38.26
N THR A 72 10.86 13.87 38.50
CA THR A 72 11.42 14.22 39.80
C THR A 72 10.36 14.20 40.89
N LYS A 73 9.20 14.80 40.62
CA LYS A 73 8.05 14.80 41.56
C LYS A 73 7.54 13.38 41.84
N GLU A 74 7.34 12.58 40.79
CA GLU A 74 6.82 11.22 40.93
C GLU A 74 7.83 10.32 41.67
N TYR A 75 9.10 10.46 41.35
CA TYR A 75 10.20 9.74 41.96
C TYR A 75 10.31 10.03 43.47
N GLU A 76 10.33 11.31 43.86
CA GLU A 76 10.40 11.71 45.27
C GLU A 76 9.14 11.33 46.06
N ASN A 77 7.97 11.50 45.45
CA ASN A 77 6.72 11.07 46.05
C ASN A 77 6.72 9.55 46.32
N ASN A 78 7.14 8.74 45.34
CA ASN A 78 7.15 7.29 45.49
C ASN A 78 8.19 6.81 46.52
N ILE A 79 9.38 7.41 46.57
CA ILE A 79 10.38 7.12 47.63
C ILE A 79 9.78 7.36 49.02
N SER A 80 9.09 8.50 49.22
CA SER A 80 8.49 8.83 50.51
C SER A 80 7.38 7.87 50.97
N GLN A 81 6.84 7.07 50.03
CA GLN A 81 5.74 6.14 50.27
C GLN A 81 6.19 4.68 50.36
N ILE A 82 7.49 4.37 50.19
CA ILE A 82 7.99 3.00 50.29
C ILE A 82 7.79 2.49 51.71
N ASN A 83 6.84 1.55 51.85
CA ASN A 83 6.50 0.86 53.11
C ASN A 83 6.53 -0.68 52.97
N TYR A 84 7.27 -1.16 51.98
CA TYR A 84 7.42 -2.56 51.60
C TYR A 84 8.89 -2.89 51.38
N LYS A 85 9.27 -4.17 51.44
CA LYS A 85 10.66 -4.59 51.18
C LYS A 85 10.93 -4.86 49.71
N ALA A 86 9.91 -5.28 48.96
CA ALA A 86 9.99 -5.52 47.52
C ALA A 86 8.63 -5.27 46.83
N LEU A 87 8.67 -4.94 45.54
CA LEU A 87 7.46 -4.74 44.72
C LEU A 87 6.54 -5.96 44.65
N SER A 88 7.02 -7.16 45.00
CA SER A 88 6.19 -8.36 45.10
C SER A 88 5.13 -8.24 46.19
N GLU A 89 5.42 -7.52 47.29
CA GLU A 89 4.42 -7.21 48.31
C GLU A 89 3.33 -6.28 47.77
N VAL A 90 3.69 -5.34 46.90
CA VAL A 90 2.74 -4.43 46.24
C VAL A 90 1.82 -5.22 45.30
N SER A 91 2.39 -6.09 44.47
CA SER A 91 1.62 -6.98 43.58
C SER A 91 0.64 -7.85 44.37
N HIS A 92 1.10 -8.43 45.49
CA HIS A 92 0.26 -9.24 46.36
C HIS A 92 -0.89 -8.45 46.99
N ARG A 93 -0.62 -7.25 47.51
CA ARG A 93 -1.67 -6.36 48.05
C ARG A 93 -2.68 -5.97 46.97
N ILE A 94 -2.25 -5.75 45.73
CA ILE A 94 -3.17 -5.47 44.60
C ILE A 94 -4.04 -6.69 44.29
N LYS A 95 -3.45 -7.89 44.28
CA LYS A 95 -4.19 -9.15 44.10
C LYS A 95 -5.30 -9.29 45.14
N GLU A 96 -4.96 -9.14 46.42
CA GLU A 96 -5.93 -9.23 47.53
C GLU A 96 -7.02 -8.15 47.42
N ALA A 97 -6.63 -6.89 47.19
CA ALA A 97 -7.56 -5.76 47.12
C ALA A 97 -8.53 -5.84 45.93
N LYS A 98 -8.09 -6.45 44.80
CA LYS A 98 -8.90 -6.59 43.58
C LYS A 98 -9.54 -7.98 43.41
N GLY A 99 -9.28 -8.92 44.32
CA GLY A 99 -9.77 -10.30 44.21
C GLY A 99 -9.28 -11.03 42.97
N LEU A 100 -8.00 -10.85 42.58
CA LEU A 100 -7.43 -11.52 41.41
C LEU A 100 -6.98 -12.94 41.75
N ASP A 101 -7.06 -13.86 40.79
CA ASP A 101 -6.63 -15.25 40.95
C ASP A 101 -5.10 -15.38 41.08
N GLU A 102 -4.36 -14.53 40.36
CA GLU A 102 -2.90 -14.50 40.31
C GLU A 102 -2.34 -13.10 40.64
N ASN A 103 -1.06 -13.05 41.06
CA ASN A 103 -0.37 -11.79 41.31
C ASN A 103 -0.17 -11.05 39.97
N PRO A 104 -0.61 -9.78 39.85
CA PRO A 104 -0.45 -9.05 38.60
C PRO A 104 1.01 -8.64 38.37
N GLY A 105 1.46 -8.77 37.12
CA GLY A 105 2.68 -8.10 36.67
C GLY A 105 2.52 -6.58 36.76
N LEU A 106 3.58 -5.88 37.17
CA LEU A 106 3.54 -4.44 37.45
C LEU A 106 4.30 -3.61 36.42
N PHE A 107 5.34 -4.17 35.80
CA PHE A 107 6.20 -3.46 34.84
C PHE A 107 6.88 -4.44 33.90
N ARG A 108 7.38 -3.94 32.77
CA ARG A 108 8.20 -4.68 31.80
C ARG A 108 9.53 -3.99 31.46
N LEU A 109 9.66 -2.73 31.87
CA LEU A 109 10.82 -1.88 31.58
C LEU A 109 11.41 -1.40 32.90
N SER A 110 12.74 -1.32 32.96
CA SER A 110 13.42 -0.72 34.11
C SER A 110 14.61 0.15 33.73
N TYR A 111 14.86 1.13 34.57
CA TYR A 111 16.04 1.99 34.53
C TYR A 111 16.53 2.18 35.96
N GLN A 112 17.72 1.70 36.27
CA GLN A 112 18.19 1.48 37.65
C GLN A 112 19.66 1.87 37.81
N HIS A 113 20.07 2.11 39.05
CA HIS A 113 21.47 2.29 39.38
C HIS A 113 22.22 0.97 39.18
N ALA A 114 23.45 1.04 38.66
CA ALA A 114 24.27 -0.15 38.49
C ALA A 114 24.65 -0.75 39.86
N HIS A 115 24.45 -2.05 40.00
CA HIS A 115 24.84 -2.83 41.18
C HIS A 115 25.42 -4.19 40.77
N SER A 116 25.79 -5.03 41.73
CA SER A 116 26.48 -6.31 41.46
C SER A 116 25.59 -7.41 40.85
N ASN A 117 24.27 -7.24 40.85
CA ASN A 117 23.30 -8.28 40.48
C ASN A 117 22.32 -7.81 39.38
N GLN A 118 22.85 -7.38 38.24
CA GLN A 118 22.06 -6.87 37.11
C GLN A 118 21.49 -8.02 36.28
N GLN A 119 20.16 -8.06 36.14
CA GLN A 119 19.47 -9.14 35.44
C GLN A 119 18.04 -8.75 35.03
N LEU A 120 17.45 -9.51 34.11
CA LEU A 120 16.06 -9.32 33.69
C LEU A 120 15.03 -9.90 34.67
N ASN A 121 15.43 -10.95 35.41
CA ASN A 121 14.55 -11.61 36.37
C ASN A 121 14.24 -10.68 37.54
N THR A 122 12.99 -10.71 37.99
CA THR A 122 12.51 -9.90 39.11
C THR A 122 11.88 -10.80 40.18
N THR A 123 11.75 -10.29 41.40
CA THR A 123 11.02 -11.00 42.46
C THR A 123 9.51 -10.82 42.36
N VAL A 124 9.03 -9.97 41.44
CA VAL A 124 7.59 -9.70 41.23
C VAL A 124 7.04 -10.74 40.26
N GLU A 125 6.24 -11.67 40.78
CA GLU A 125 5.57 -12.68 39.95
C GLU A 125 4.78 -12.02 38.82
N GLY A 126 4.90 -12.57 37.60
CA GLY A 126 4.31 -12.00 36.39
C GLY A 126 5.02 -10.78 35.79
N SER A 127 6.05 -10.22 36.45
CA SER A 127 6.89 -9.15 35.89
C SER A 127 8.25 -9.72 35.48
N ILE A 128 8.44 -9.91 34.17
CA ILE A 128 9.75 -10.18 33.58
C ILE A 128 10.15 -8.90 32.83
N ARG A 129 11.37 -8.42 33.05
CA ARG A 129 11.87 -7.26 32.28
C ARG A 129 12.10 -7.70 30.85
N ASP A 130 11.39 -7.07 29.93
CA ASP A 130 11.66 -7.18 28.50
C ASP A 130 12.97 -6.45 28.17
N LEU A 131 13.19 -5.29 28.82
CA LEU A 131 14.41 -4.47 28.71
C LEU A 131 14.72 -3.79 30.05
N ALA A 132 15.99 -3.83 30.46
CA ALA A 132 16.50 -3.23 31.69
C ALA A 132 17.76 -2.42 31.40
N ILE A 133 17.79 -1.15 31.85
CA ILE A 133 18.95 -0.27 31.74
C ILE A 133 19.55 -0.07 33.13
N TYR A 134 20.85 -0.29 33.27
CA TYR A 134 21.60 -0.02 34.50
C TYR A 134 22.65 1.04 34.24
N THR A 135 22.77 2.05 35.12
CA THR A 135 23.74 3.15 34.96
C THR A 135 24.55 3.41 36.22
N ASP A 136 25.84 3.68 36.08
CA ASP A 136 26.70 4.19 37.16
C ASP A 136 26.92 5.72 37.09
N GLY A 137 26.18 6.38 36.20
CA GLY A 137 26.31 7.81 35.89
C GLY A 137 27.27 8.10 34.74
N THR A 138 28.22 7.20 34.43
CA THR A 138 29.18 7.37 33.32
C THR A 138 28.90 6.47 32.13
N LYS A 139 28.34 5.28 32.38
CA LYS A 139 27.94 4.32 31.36
C LYS A 139 26.57 3.74 31.69
N PHE A 140 25.86 3.33 30.65
CA PHE A 140 24.68 2.50 30.78
C PHE A 140 24.93 1.10 30.19
N THR A 141 24.35 0.08 30.82
CA THR A 141 24.36 -1.31 30.35
C THR A 141 22.92 -1.73 30.10
N ILE A 142 22.65 -2.27 28.90
CA ILE A 142 21.31 -2.69 28.49
C ILE A 142 21.23 -4.22 28.51
N TYR A 143 20.35 -4.74 29.35
CA TYR A 143 19.92 -6.14 29.33
C TYR A 143 18.59 -6.23 28.60
N TYR A 144 18.40 -7.25 27.76
CA TYR A 144 17.18 -7.40 26.98
C TYR A 144 16.83 -8.85 26.73
N ASN A 145 15.54 -9.13 26.60
CA ASN A 145 15.05 -10.45 26.24
C ASN A 145 15.30 -10.73 24.75
N ALA A 146 16.23 -11.62 24.44
CA ALA A 146 16.62 -11.95 23.07
C ALA A 146 15.51 -12.66 22.25
N LEU A 147 14.44 -13.14 22.90
CA LEU A 147 13.25 -13.65 22.22
C LEU A 147 12.37 -12.52 21.67
N LEU A 148 12.49 -11.31 22.22
CA LEU A 148 11.70 -10.14 21.85
C LEU A 148 12.49 -9.13 21.02
N TYR A 149 13.78 -8.94 21.35
CA TYR A 149 14.65 -7.97 20.68
C TYR A 149 15.84 -8.64 20.00
N SER A 150 16.09 -8.25 18.75
CA SER A 150 17.35 -8.57 18.09
C SER A 150 18.48 -7.69 18.62
N HIS A 151 19.71 -8.16 18.49
CA HIS A 151 20.89 -7.38 18.90
C HIS A 151 20.98 -6.05 18.15
N GLU A 152 20.73 -6.07 16.84
CA GLU A 152 20.74 -4.88 15.97
C GLU A 152 19.72 -3.84 16.44
N ARG A 153 18.53 -4.28 16.88
CA ARG A 153 17.52 -3.35 17.40
C ARG A 153 18.00 -2.64 18.66
N ILE A 154 18.72 -3.34 19.53
CA ILE A 154 19.24 -2.76 20.78
C ILE A 154 20.42 -1.83 20.53
N VAL A 155 21.28 -2.15 19.56
CA VAL A 155 22.34 -1.22 19.11
C VAL A 155 21.73 0.09 18.62
N ILE A 156 20.72 0.01 17.75
CA ILE A 156 19.98 1.18 17.26
C ILE A 156 19.37 1.98 18.42
N PHE A 157 18.74 1.29 19.38
CA PHE A 157 18.16 1.94 20.56
C PHE A 157 19.22 2.65 21.40
N GLY A 158 20.38 2.05 21.62
CA GLY A 158 21.49 2.67 22.35
C GLY A 158 22.02 3.95 21.68
N GLU A 159 22.13 3.95 20.35
CA GLU A 159 22.48 5.15 19.59
C GLU A 159 21.40 6.24 19.70
N GLN A 160 20.13 5.85 19.59
CA GLN A 160 18.99 6.75 19.79
C GLN A 160 19.03 7.37 21.19
N PHE A 161 19.34 6.57 22.22
CA PHE A 161 19.50 7.03 23.59
C PHE A 161 20.62 8.07 23.73
N ALA A 162 21.81 7.77 23.21
CA ALA A 162 22.94 8.69 23.29
C ALA A 162 22.70 10.01 22.53
N GLN A 163 22.12 9.92 21.33
CA GLN A 163 21.75 11.09 20.52
C GLN A 163 20.67 11.94 21.21
N TYR A 164 19.66 11.29 21.79
CA TYR A 164 18.59 11.98 22.51
C TYR A 164 19.17 12.73 23.70
N LEU A 165 19.95 12.02 24.54
CA LEU A 165 20.61 12.59 25.71
C LEU A 165 21.45 13.82 25.34
N THR A 166 22.29 13.70 24.31
CA THR A 166 23.12 14.80 23.82
C THR A 166 22.28 16.01 23.40
N THR A 167 21.18 15.77 22.69
CA THR A 167 20.29 16.85 22.21
C THR A 167 19.67 17.62 23.37
N VAL A 168 19.07 16.91 24.33
CA VAL A 168 18.36 17.57 25.45
C VAL A 168 19.29 18.13 26.52
N SER A 169 20.54 17.65 26.61
CA SER A 169 21.57 18.27 27.44
C SER A 169 22.03 19.62 26.89
N ASN A 170 21.93 19.84 25.58
CA ASN A 170 22.24 21.13 24.97
C ASN A 170 21.07 22.12 25.10
N ASP A 171 19.82 21.66 25.03
CA ASP A 171 18.62 22.48 25.25
C ASP A 171 17.48 21.67 25.88
N THR A 172 17.24 21.88 27.17
CA THR A 172 16.17 21.22 27.93
C THR A 172 14.77 21.72 27.58
N ASN A 173 14.64 22.84 26.85
CA ASN A 173 13.33 23.31 26.36
C ASN A 173 12.89 22.57 25.09
N THR A 174 13.74 21.70 24.54
CA THR A 174 13.38 20.88 23.38
C THR A 174 12.14 20.03 23.71
N VAL A 175 11.13 20.10 22.85
CA VAL A 175 9.93 19.26 22.95
C VAL A 175 10.31 17.80 22.71
N ILE A 176 9.81 16.89 23.56
CA ILE A 176 10.24 15.48 23.57
C ILE A 176 10.01 14.75 22.25
N THR A 177 9.04 15.23 21.45
CA THR A 177 8.69 14.71 20.13
C THR A 177 9.42 15.39 18.97
N LYS A 178 10.23 16.41 19.22
CA LYS A 178 11.03 17.10 18.20
C LYS A 178 12.48 16.63 18.15
N VAL A 179 12.90 15.80 19.11
CA VAL A 179 14.23 15.19 19.09
C VAL A 179 14.29 14.16 17.94
N ASN A 180 15.25 14.35 17.03
CA ASN A 180 15.44 13.46 15.89
C ASN A 180 15.97 12.09 16.36
N LEU A 181 15.33 11.00 15.93
CA LEU A 181 15.74 9.63 16.27
C LEU A 181 16.48 8.90 15.14
N ILE A 182 16.72 9.57 14.01
CA ILE A 182 17.55 9.05 12.92
C ILE A 182 19.00 9.26 13.29
N THR A 183 19.73 8.16 13.46
CA THR A 183 21.18 8.15 13.72
C THR A 183 21.94 8.06 12.41
N ASP A 184 23.23 8.42 12.39
CA ASP A 184 24.05 8.36 11.18
C ASP A 184 24.16 6.94 10.60
N PHE A 185 24.10 5.92 11.45
CA PHE A 185 24.04 4.52 11.03
C PHE A 185 22.74 4.19 10.29
N GLN A 186 21.61 4.74 10.75
CA GLN A 186 20.30 4.52 10.15
C GLN A 186 20.14 5.23 8.81
N LYS A 187 20.70 6.44 8.63
CA LYS A 187 20.52 7.29 7.43
C LYS A 187 20.75 6.53 6.13
N LYS A 188 21.73 5.62 6.09
CA LYS A 188 22.07 4.83 4.90
C LYS A 188 20.97 3.86 4.45
N ASN A 189 20.07 3.48 5.36
CA ASN A 189 19.01 2.50 5.13
C ASN A 189 17.62 3.13 5.03
N LEU A 190 17.51 4.45 5.23
CA LEU A 190 16.26 5.19 5.13
C LEU A 190 16.18 5.92 3.78
N PRO A 191 14.97 6.11 3.22
CA PRO A 191 14.81 6.89 2.00
C PRO A 191 15.20 8.35 2.25
N ASP A 192 15.95 8.92 1.31
CA ASP A 192 16.25 10.36 1.31
C ASP A 192 15.09 11.11 0.63
N PRO A 193 14.27 11.89 1.38
CA PRO A 193 13.13 12.59 0.82
C PRO A 193 13.52 13.79 -0.06
N THR A 194 14.82 14.06 -0.22
CA THR A 194 15.34 15.21 -0.98
C THR A 194 15.76 14.89 -2.41
N ILE A 195 15.81 13.62 -2.76
CA ILE A 195 16.18 13.17 -4.10
C ILE A 195 15.04 13.33 -5.10
N ASP A 196 15.45 13.46 -6.35
CA ASP A 196 14.57 13.39 -7.51
C ASP A 196 14.09 11.95 -7.68
N LEU A 197 12.78 11.77 -7.86
CA LEU A 197 12.20 10.46 -8.18
C LEU A 197 12.04 10.28 -9.70
N ASP A 198 12.67 11.12 -10.52
CA ASP A 198 12.70 11.02 -11.97
C ASP A 198 11.30 10.83 -12.58
N TRP A 199 10.59 11.96 -12.70
CA TRP A 199 9.31 12.03 -13.40
C TRP A 199 9.52 12.18 -14.92
N SER A 200 10.28 11.24 -15.49
CA SER A 200 10.51 11.15 -16.93
C SER A 200 10.20 9.75 -17.46
N GLY A 201 10.37 9.54 -18.77
CA GLY A 201 10.24 8.20 -19.35
C GLY A 201 8.80 7.71 -19.48
N TYR A 202 7.88 8.60 -19.86
CA TYR A 202 6.52 8.21 -20.28
C TYR A 202 6.59 7.06 -21.29
N ARG A 203 5.93 5.95 -20.96
CA ARG A 203 6.00 4.71 -21.76
C ARG A 203 5.03 4.69 -22.95
N GLY A 204 4.22 5.72 -23.10
CA GLY A 204 3.05 5.72 -23.98
C GLY A 204 1.80 5.29 -23.23
N ALA A 205 0.65 5.49 -23.87
CA ALA A 205 -0.62 5.13 -23.29
C ALA A 205 -0.86 3.63 -23.39
N ILE A 206 -1.52 3.03 -22.39
CA ILE A 206 -1.70 1.58 -22.33
C ILE A 206 -2.43 1.01 -23.56
N GLN A 207 -3.39 1.75 -24.12
CA GLN A 207 -4.10 1.35 -25.32
C GLN A 207 -3.19 1.33 -26.57
N ASP A 208 -2.20 2.22 -26.66
CA ASP A 208 -1.25 2.24 -27.77
C ASP A 208 -0.29 1.06 -27.69
N ILE A 209 0.20 0.77 -26.49
CA ILE A 209 1.06 -0.40 -26.22
C ILE A 209 0.30 -1.70 -26.53
N PHE A 210 -0.98 -1.78 -26.15
CA PHE A 210 -1.85 -2.89 -26.51
C PHE A 210 -2.02 -3.03 -28.03
N MET A 211 -2.26 -1.93 -28.75
CA MET A 211 -2.35 -1.95 -30.22
C MET A 211 -1.06 -2.44 -30.87
N ASP A 212 0.10 -2.00 -30.38
CA ASP A 212 1.40 -2.45 -30.87
C ASP A 212 1.60 -3.95 -30.66
N ASN A 213 1.22 -4.48 -29.49
CA ASN A 213 1.24 -5.91 -29.22
C ASN A 213 0.28 -6.66 -30.16
N ALA A 214 -0.92 -6.13 -30.41
CA ALA A 214 -1.88 -6.75 -31.30
C ALA A 214 -1.44 -6.77 -32.76
N ASN A 215 -0.77 -5.72 -33.22
CA ASN A 215 -0.22 -5.66 -34.57
C ASN A 215 0.97 -6.61 -34.74
N LYS A 216 1.81 -6.78 -33.71
CA LYS A 216 2.96 -7.70 -33.73
C LYS A 216 2.55 -9.17 -33.59
N HIS A 217 1.49 -9.45 -32.86
CA HIS A 217 1.06 -10.80 -32.49
C HIS A 217 -0.46 -11.00 -32.67
N PRO A 218 -0.99 -10.84 -33.89
CA PRO A 218 -2.43 -10.79 -34.14
C PRO A 218 -3.16 -12.07 -33.73
N ASP A 219 -2.57 -13.24 -34.01
CA ASP A 219 -3.18 -14.54 -33.75
C ASP A 219 -2.96 -15.06 -32.31
N ARG A 220 -2.17 -14.35 -31.50
CA ARG A 220 -1.91 -14.78 -30.12
C ARG A 220 -3.19 -14.65 -29.30
N THR A 221 -3.52 -15.68 -28.52
CA THR A 221 -4.63 -15.63 -27.57
C THR A 221 -4.38 -14.60 -26.49
N CYS A 222 -5.27 -13.63 -26.37
CA CYS A 222 -5.20 -12.55 -25.39
C CYS A 222 -6.11 -12.83 -24.18
N VAL A 223 -7.37 -13.21 -24.41
CA VAL A 223 -8.34 -13.49 -23.33
C VAL A 223 -8.95 -14.86 -23.51
N VAL A 224 -9.09 -15.59 -22.41
CA VAL A 224 -9.83 -16.86 -22.37
C VAL A 224 -10.94 -16.72 -21.34
N GLU A 225 -12.19 -16.71 -21.79
CA GLU A 225 -13.37 -16.89 -20.92
C GLU A 225 -13.60 -18.39 -20.74
N THR A 226 -13.59 -18.86 -19.50
CA THR A 226 -13.66 -20.30 -19.20
C THR A 226 -15.09 -20.78 -19.06
N GLU A 227 -15.33 -22.05 -19.36
CA GLU A 227 -16.64 -22.68 -19.11
C GLU A 227 -16.99 -22.79 -17.63
N SER A 228 -18.27 -22.68 -17.29
CA SER A 228 -18.80 -22.98 -15.96
C SER A 228 -18.86 -24.49 -15.76
N PHE A 229 -18.44 -24.97 -14.59
CA PHE A 229 -18.59 -26.38 -14.22
C PHE A 229 -20.04 -26.74 -13.78
N LEU A 230 -20.92 -25.74 -13.62
CA LEU A 230 -22.34 -25.93 -13.28
C LEU A 230 -23.27 -25.91 -14.49
N ASP A 231 -22.84 -25.38 -15.63
CA ASP A 231 -23.64 -25.32 -16.86
C ASP A 231 -22.99 -26.13 -17.99
N SER A 232 -23.63 -27.25 -18.35
CA SER A 232 -23.15 -28.15 -19.40
C SER A 232 -23.16 -27.53 -20.80
N ASN A 233 -23.87 -26.42 -21.00
CA ASN A 233 -23.88 -25.68 -22.27
C ASN A 233 -22.82 -24.57 -22.30
N SER A 234 -22.22 -24.26 -21.17
CA SER A 234 -21.11 -23.32 -21.09
C SER A 234 -19.90 -23.89 -21.81
N LYS A 235 -19.17 -23.05 -22.53
CA LYS A 235 -17.97 -23.44 -23.27
C LYS A 235 -16.86 -22.41 -23.09
N THR A 236 -15.64 -22.89 -23.17
CA THR A 236 -14.46 -22.02 -23.17
C THR A 236 -14.40 -21.22 -24.48
N ARG A 237 -14.23 -19.90 -24.37
CA ARG A 237 -14.11 -18.97 -25.51
C ARG A 237 -12.74 -18.32 -25.46
N SER A 238 -12.05 -18.24 -26.59
CA SER A 238 -10.71 -17.67 -26.68
C SER A 238 -10.70 -16.55 -27.72
N PHE A 239 -10.14 -15.40 -27.33
CA PHE A 239 -10.07 -14.21 -28.17
C PHE A 239 -8.63 -13.83 -28.42
N THR A 240 -8.30 -13.56 -29.68
CA THR A 240 -6.97 -13.13 -30.07
C THR A 240 -6.76 -11.64 -29.79
N TYR A 241 -5.50 -11.23 -29.75
CA TYR A 241 -5.16 -9.81 -29.69
C TYR A 241 -5.79 -9.02 -30.85
N GLN A 242 -5.81 -9.56 -32.07
CA GLN A 242 -6.41 -8.91 -33.23
C GLN A 242 -7.92 -8.68 -33.03
N GLN A 243 -8.68 -9.70 -32.61
CA GLN A 243 -10.13 -9.59 -32.44
C GLN A 243 -10.50 -8.50 -31.44
N ILE A 244 -9.81 -8.46 -30.30
CA ILE A 244 -10.04 -7.44 -29.27
C ILE A 244 -9.61 -6.07 -29.76
N ASN A 245 -8.49 -5.97 -30.49
CA ASN A 245 -8.02 -4.71 -31.06
C ASN A 245 -9.03 -4.14 -32.06
N GLN A 246 -9.55 -4.98 -32.95
CA GLN A 246 -10.56 -4.62 -33.93
C GLN A 246 -11.88 -4.19 -33.29
N ALA A 247 -12.39 -4.98 -32.34
CA ALA A 247 -13.60 -4.65 -31.62
C ALA A 247 -13.47 -3.33 -30.85
N SER A 248 -12.35 -3.12 -30.16
CA SER A 248 -12.11 -1.85 -29.44
C SER A 248 -11.88 -0.65 -30.36
N ASN A 249 -11.40 -0.84 -31.60
CA ASN A 249 -11.37 0.23 -32.61
C ASN A 249 -12.77 0.69 -33.02
N VAL A 250 -13.71 -0.26 -33.19
CA VAL A 250 -15.11 0.04 -33.49
C VAL A 250 -15.73 0.85 -32.34
N VAL A 251 -15.57 0.42 -31.09
CA VAL A 251 -16.04 1.16 -29.90
C VAL A 251 -15.41 2.55 -29.82
N GLY A 252 -14.09 2.66 -29.97
CA GLY A 252 -13.40 3.94 -29.87
C GLY A 252 -13.82 4.95 -30.95
N ASN A 253 -14.00 4.50 -32.20
CA ASN A 253 -14.52 5.38 -33.25
C ASN A 253 -15.99 5.72 -33.04
N TYR A 254 -16.83 4.79 -32.61
CA TYR A 254 -18.22 5.10 -32.25
C TYR A 254 -18.30 6.23 -31.23
N LEU A 255 -17.57 6.12 -30.11
CA LEU A 255 -17.55 7.13 -29.05
C LEU A 255 -17.08 8.49 -29.60
N LYS A 256 -15.97 8.51 -30.36
CA LYS A 256 -15.43 9.73 -30.97
C LYS A 256 -16.43 10.40 -31.92
N GLU A 257 -17.02 9.65 -32.85
CA GLU A 257 -17.94 10.18 -33.87
C GLU A 257 -19.30 10.60 -33.28
N THR A 258 -19.70 10.01 -32.15
CA THR A 258 -20.89 10.44 -31.37
C THR A 258 -20.60 11.58 -30.41
N GLY A 259 -19.39 12.15 -30.45
CA GLY A 259 -19.06 13.43 -29.79
C GLY A 259 -18.30 13.32 -28.47
N ILE A 260 -17.91 12.13 -28.03
CA ILE A 260 -17.04 11.96 -26.85
C ILE A 260 -15.69 12.61 -27.12
N LYS A 261 -15.25 13.45 -26.19
CA LYS A 261 -13.98 14.18 -26.25
C LYS A 261 -12.96 13.60 -25.30
N LYS A 262 -11.71 14.00 -25.49
CA LYS A 262 -10.61 13.67 -24.58
C LYS A 262 -10.94 14.10 -23.15
N GLY A 263 -10.80 13.18 -22.20
CA GLY A 263 -11.08 13.39 -20.78
C GLY A 263 -12.54 13.26 -20.35
N ASP A 264 -13.50 13.18 -21.30
CA ASP A 264 -14.89 12.87 -20.96
C ASP A 264 -14.97 11.51 -20.26
N ILE A 265 -15.91 11.36 -19.34
CA ILE A 265 -16.09 10.11 -18.60
C ILE A 265 -17.11 9.23 -19.31
N VAL A 266 -16.74 7.98 -19.55
CA VAL A 266 -17.62 6.93 -20.05
C VAL A 266 -17.79 5.88 -18.96
N MET A 267 -19.01 5.73 -18.44
CA MET A 267 -19.32 4.70 -17.44
C MET A 267 -19.74 3.41 -18.12
N ILE A 268 -19.18 2.29 -17.66
CA ILE A 268 -19.43 0.95 -18.19
C ILE A 268 -20.24 0.17 -17.15
N TYR A 269 -21.48 -0.19 -17.49
CA TYR A 269 -22.30 -1.12 -16.70
C TYR A 269 -21.84 -2.54 -17.00
N ALA A 270 -21.05 -3.11 -16.09
CA ALA A 270 -20.08 -4.13 -16.45
C ALA A 270 -20.38 -5.52 -15.90
N TYR A 271 -19.83 -6.50 -16.59
CA TYR A 271 -19.69 -7.88 -16.16
C TYR A 271 -18.24 -8.31 -16.41
N ARG A 272 -17.72 -9.26 -15.62
CA ARG A 272 -16.35 -9.77 -15.77
C ARG A 272 -16.25 -10.58 -17.06
N GLY A 273 -15.48 -10.12 -18.05
CA GLY A 273 -15.40 -10.78 -19.35
C GLY A 273 -14.57 -10.03 -20.36
N VAL A 274 -14.46 -10.60 -21.56
CA VAL A 274 -13.77 -9.97 -22.70
C VAL A 274 -14.43 -8.65 -23.11
N ASP A 275 -15.76 -8.56 -22.99
CA ASP A 275 -16.53 -7.37 -23.37
C ASP A 275 -16.12 -6.14 -22.55
N LEU A 276 -15.83 -6.32 -21.26
CA LEU A 276 -15.31 -5.26 -20.40
C LEU A 276 -13.96 -4.77 -20.90
N MET A 277 -13.08 -5.68 -21.31
CA MET A 277 -11.77 -5.31 -21.83
C MET A 277 -11.87 -4.55 -23.16
N ILE A 278 -12.79 -4.97 -24.05
CA ILE A 278 -13.09 -4.28 -25.31
C ILE A 278 -13.63 -2.88 -25.04
N ALA A 279 -14.59 -2.74 -24.12
CA ALA A 279 -15.16 -1.46 -23.73
C ALA A 279 -14.10 -0.52 -23.16
N VAL A 280 -13.28 -0.99 -22.21
CA VAL A 280 -12.20 -0.21 -21.60
C VAL A 280 -11.19 0.25 -22.65
N MET A 281 -10.69 -0.64 -23.51
CA MET A 281 -9.77 -0.26 -24.58
C MET A 281 -10.41 0.71 -25.58
N GLY A 282 -11.70 0.55 -25.90
CA GLY A 282 -12.43 1.46 -26.78
C GLY A 282 -12.56 2.87 -26.21
N VAL A 283 -12.92 2.99 -24.92
CA VAL A 283 -12.97 4.28 -24.22
C VAL A 283 -11.60 4.96 -24.21
N LEU A 284 -10.53 4.21 -23.90
CA LEU A 284 -9.17 4.75 -23.89
C LEU A 284 -8.69 5.16 -25.29
N LYS A 285 -9.07 4.42 -26.35
CA LYS A 285 -8.78 4.80 -27.74
C LYS A 285 -9.48 6.09 -28.17
N ALA A 286 -10.66 6.38 -27.62
CA ALA A 286 -11.34 7.66 -27.79
C ALA A 286 -10.70 8.80 -26.96
N GLY A 287 -9.65 8.51 -26.18
CA GLY A 287 -9.00 9.47 -25.28
C GLY A 287 -9.81 9.82 -24.03
N ALA A 288 -10.86 9.05 -23.76
CA ALA A 288 -11.79 9.27 -22.65
C ALA A 288 -11.36 8.53 -21.38
N THR A 289 -11.95 8.92 -20.27
CA THR A 289 -11.76 8.33 -18.94
C THR A 289 -12.79 7.20 -18.75
N PHE A 290 -12.36 5.96 -18.51
CA PHE A 290 -13.31 4.90 -18.17
C PHE A 290 -13.55 4.82 -16.66
N SER A 291 -14.74 4.36 -16.30
CA SER A 291 -15.10 3.91 -14.96
C SER A 291 -16.19 2.84 -15.05
N VAL A 292 -16.36 2.07 -14.00
CA VAL A 292 -17.23 0.89 -13.97
C VAL A 292 -18.36 1.07 -12.96
N ILE A 293 -19.56 0.64 -13.32
CA ILE A 293 -20.68 0.40 -12.40
C ILE A 293 -20.88 -1.11 -12.33
N ASP A 294 -20.88 -1.64 -11.11
CA ASP A 294 -21.20 -3.05 -10.84
C ASP A 294 -22.72 -3.22 -10.72
N PRO A 295 -23.34 -4.11 -11.53
CA PRO A 295 -24.75 -4.50 -11.38
C PRO A 295 -25.13 -4.97 -9.98
N ALA A 296 -24.18 -5.51 -9.20
CA ALA A 296 -24.42 -5.97 -7.84
C ALA A 296 -24.68 -4.83 -6.84
N TYR A 297 -24.37 -3.58 -7.20
CA TYR A 297 -24.70 -2.43 -6.35
C TYR A 297 -26.19 -2.08 -6.45
N PRO A 298 -26.85 -1.74 -5.33
CA PRO A 298 -28.24 -1.29 -5.36
C PRO A 298 -28.43 -0.07 -6.29
N PRO A 299 -29.55 0.04 -7.03
CA PRO A 299 -29.82 1.16 -7.96
C PRO A 299 -29.55 2.56 -7.38
N ALA A 300 -30.00 2.82 -6.14
CA ALA A 300 -29.73 4.09 -5.46
C ALA A 300 -28.22 4.37 -5.27
N ARG A 301 -27.42 3.32 -5.04
CA ARG A 301 -25.95 3.45 -4.96
C ARG A 301 -25.35 3.73 -6.33
N GLN A 302 -25.86 3.13 -7.40
CA GLN A 302 -25.42 3.41 -8.77
C GLN A 302 -25.65 4.89 -9.13
N ASN A 303 -26.81 5.46 -8.77
CA ASN A 303 -27.10 6.88 -8.97
C ASN A 303 -26.10 7.80 -8.24
N ILE A 304 -25.64 7.42 -7.04
CA ILE A 304 -24.59 8.17 -6.32
C ILE A 304 -23.26 8.13 -7.09
N TYR A 305 -22.88 7.00 -7.69
CA TYR A 305 -21.65 6.94 -8.50
C TYR A 305 -21.76 7.79 -9.76
N LEU A 306 -22.92 7.74 -10.41
CA LEU A 306 -23.23 8.56 -11.57
C LEU A 306 -23.22 10.06 -11.26
N SER A 307 -23.72 10.47 -10.09
CA SER A 307 -23.75 11.88 -9.67
C SER A 307 -22.34 12.47 -9.46
N VAL A 308 -21.41 11.64 -9.00
CA VAL A 308 -19.99 12.02 -8.82
C VAL A 308 -19.23 11.96 -10.15
N ALA A 309 -19.48 10.93 -10.98
CA ALA A 309 -18.83 10.79 -12.28
C ALA A 309 -19.27 11.87 -13.27
N LYS A 310 -20.57 12.12 -13.38
CA LYS A 310 -21.23 12.92 -14.42
C LYS A 310 -20.76 12.50 -15.84
N PRO A 311 -21.03 11.25 -16.25
CA PRO A 311 -20.56 10.75 -17.54
C PRO A 311 -21.18 11.47 -18.73
N LYS A 312 -20.42 11.51 -19.82
CA LYS A 312 -20.89 11.88 -21.17
C LYS A 312 -21.22 10.66 -22.03
N GLY A 313 -20.67 9.49 -21.67
CA GLY A 313 -20.94 8.24 -22.37
C GLY A 313 -21.37 7.11 -21.44
N LEU A 314 -22.18 6.19 -21.96
CA LEU A 314 -22.58 4.96 -21.28
C LEU A 314 -22.36 3.73 -22.17
N ILE A 315 -21.84 2.66 -21.60
CA ILE A 315 -21.73 1.35 -22.25
C ILE A 315 -22.36 0.30 -21.34
N GLY A 316 -23.45 -0.33 -21.78
CA GLY A 316 -24.00 -1.52 -21.15
C GLY A 316 -23.40 -2.77 -21.78
N LEU A 317 -22.87 -3.70 -20.97
CA LEU A 317 -22.46 -5.01 -21.47
C LEU A 317 -23.66 -5.97 -21.45
N GLU A 318 -23.84 -6.78 -22.49
CA GLU A 318 -25.01 -7.68 -22.57
C GLU A 318 -25.11 -8.61 -21.34
N LYS A 319 -23.98 -9.19 -20.90
CA LYS A 319 -23.91 -10.07 -19.72
C LYS A 319 -24.18 -9.35 -18.38
N ALA A 320 -24.08 -8.02 -18.34
CA ALA A 320 -24.40 -7.24 -17.14
C ALA A 320 -25.92 -7.11 -16.92
N GLY A 321 -26.72 -7.42 -17.95
CA GLY A 321 -28.17 -7.23 -17.93
C GLY A 321 -28.57 -5.79 -18.26
N THR A 322 -29.79 -5.43 -17.90
CA THR A 322 -30.36 -4.09 -18.14
C THR A 322 -30.31 -3.25 -16.87
N LEU A 323 -30.10 -1.95 -17.04
CA LEU A 323 -30.21 -0.99 -15.94
C LEU A 323 -31.63 -0.99 -15.35
N ASP A 324 -31.70 -0.83 -14.03
CA ASP A 324 -32.97 -0.62 -13.33
C ASP A 324 -33.62 0.71 -13.74
N GLN A 325 -34.95 0.77 -13.75
CA GLN A 325 -35.70 1.97 -14.18
C GLN A 325 -35.30 3.20 -13.36
N LEU A 326 -35.03 3.05 -12.06
CA LEU A 326 -34.57 4.15 -11.20
C LEU A 326 -33.26 4.78 -11.70
N VAL A 327 -32.39 3.98 -12.31
CA VAL A 327 -31.10 4.43 -12.85
C VAL A 327 -31.30 5.06 -14.22
N VAL A 328 -32.15 4.47 -15.07
CA VAL A 328 -32.52 5.03 -16.38
C VAL A 328 -33.16 6.42 -16.23
N ASP A 329 -34.08 6.56 -15.28
CA ASP A 329 -34.74 7.83 -14.97
C ASP A 329 -33.73 8.87 -14.47
N TYR A 330 -32.81 8.47 -13.58
CA TYR A 330 -31.74 9.36 -13.11
C TYR A 330 -30.84 9.83 -14.26
N ILE A 331 -30.42 8.91 -15.14
CA ILE A 331 -29.60 9.25 -16.30
C ILE A 331 -30.32 10.26 -17.20
N SER A 332 -31.59 10.02 -17.48
CA SER A 332 -32.38 10.85 -18.42
C SER A 332 -32.69 12.24 -17.86
N ASN A 333 -32.90 12.34 -16.54
CA ASN A 333 -33.34 13.57 -15.90
C ASN A 333 -32.17 14.43 -15.35
N GLU A 334 -31.07 13.80 -14.92
CA GLU A 334 -30.01 14.48 -14.15
C GLU A 334 -28.66 14.53 -14.87
N LEU A 335 -28.48 13.78 -15.97
CA LEU A 335 -27.22 13.70 -16.72
C LEU A 335 -27.38 14.17 -18.17
N ASP A 336 -26.26 14.57 -18.77
CA ASP A 336 -26.16 14.97 -20.18
C ASP A 336 -25.30 13.95 -20.92
N VAL A 337 -25.85 12.73 -21.06
CA VAL A 337 -25.22 11.62 -21.77
C VAL A 337 -25.49 11.79 -23.26
N ILE A 338 -24.41 11.91 -24.04
CA ILE A 338 -24.46 12.18 -25.49
C ILE A 338 -24.16 10.95 -26.35
N SER A 339 -23.62 9.89 -25.75
CA SER A 339 -23.26 8.65 -26.45
C SER A 339 -23.57 7.43 -25.60
N THR A 340 -24.24 6.44 -26.19
CA THR A 340 -24.60 5.20 -25.50
C THR A 340 -24.33 3.99 -26.39
N ILE A 341 -23.79 2.91 -25.84
CA ILE A 341 -23.82 1.56 -26.43
C ILE A 341 -24.67 0.68 -25.51
N PRO A 342 -25.91 0.31 -25.91
CA PRO A 342 -26.85 -0.34 -25.00
C PRO A 342 -26.44 -1.73 -24.50
N GLN A 343 -25.93 -2.59 -25.38
CA GLN A 343 -25.67 -4.01 -25.12
C GLN A 343 -24.44 -4.49 -25.91
N LEU A 344 -23.25 -4.05 -25.49
CA LEU A 344 -21.99 -4.48 -26.08
C LEU A 344 -21.77 -5.98 -25.84
N LYS A 345 -21.47 -6.71 -26.92
CA LYS A 345 -21.11 -8.12 -26.90
C LYS A 345 -20.22 -8.48 -28.08
N VAL A 346 -19.12 -9.19 -27.82
CA VAL A 346 -18.34 -9.86 -28.86
C VAL A 346 -18.80 -11.31 -29.02
N GLN A 347 -18.96 -11.74 -30.28
CA GLN A 347 -19.26 -13.11 -30.67
C GLN A 347 -17.98 -13.95 -30.79
N ASP A 348 -18.11 -15.27 -30.87
CA ASP A 348 -16.97 -16.20 -30.88
C ASP A 348 -16.02 -16.01 -32.08
N ASP A 349 -16.54 -15.51 -33.20
CA ASP A 349 -15.76 -15.18 -34.39
C ASP A 349 -15.04 -13.82 -34.29
N GLY A 350 -15.29 -13.05 -33.23
CA GLY A 350 -14.79 -11.69 -33.03
C GLY A 350 -15.72 -10.59 -33.51
N THR A 351 -16.88 -10.93 -34.09
CA THR A 351 -17.88 -9.95 -34.53
C THR A 351 -18.46 -9.22 -33.32
N LEU A 352 -18.49 -7.88 -33.38
CA LEU A 352 -18.97 -7.02 -32.28
C LEU A 352 -20.37 -6.52 -32.57
N VAL A 353 -21.26 -6.58 -31.59
CA VAL A 353 -22.59 -5.93 -31.61
C VAL A 353 -22.73 -4.97 -30.43
N GLY A 354 -23.50 -3.91 -30.61
CA GLY A 354 -23.72 -2.88 -29.58
C GLY A 354 -25.14 -2.80 -29.04
N GLY A 355 -26.09 -3.52 -29.65
CA GLY A 355 -27.51 -3.38 -29.37
C GLY A 355 -28.14 -2.24 -30.16
N LYS A 356 -29.46 -2.13 -30.05
CA LYS A 356 -30.26 -1.11 -30.73
C LYS A 356 -30.63 0.01 -29.78
N HIS A 357 -30.62 1.24 -30.28
CA HIS A 357 -31.26 2.36 -29.60
C HIS A 357 -32.78 2.22 -29.67
N GLU A 358 -33.49 2.87 -28.74
CA GLU A 358 -34.95 2.88 -28.75
C GLU A 358 -35.47 3.46 -30.08
N GLY A 359 -36.35 2.71 -30.74
CA GLY A 359 -36.90 3.10 -32.05
C GLY A 359 -35.97 2.90 -33.26
N ALA A 360 -34.77 2.34 -33.10
CA ALA A 360 -33.86 2.05 -34.20
C ALA A 360 -34.03 0.62 -34.76
N ASP A 361 -33.95 0.46 -36.08
CA ASP A 361 -34.06 -0.84 -36.75
C ASP A 361 -32.76 -1.64 -36.75
N ASN A 362 -31.61 -0.94 -36.75
CA ASN A 362 -30.27 -1.53 -36.88
C ASN A 362 -29.45 -1.41 -35.58
N ASP A 363 -28.44 -2.27 -35.46
CA ASP A 363 -27.44 -2.20 -34.38
C ASP A 363 -26.66 -0.88 -34.45
N CYS A 364 -26.42 -0.25 -33.29
CA CYS A 364 -25.76 1.06 -33.21
C CYS A 364 -24.30 1.05 -33.70
N LEU A 365 -23.63 -0.10 -33.72
CA LEU A 365 -22.25 -0.25 -34.19
C LEU A 365 -22.15 -0.69 -35.65
N ASN A 366 -23.27 -0.94 -36.34
CA ASN A 366 -23.27 -1.48 -37.71
C ASN A 366 -22.46 -0.61 -38.69
N ASP A 367 -22.69 0.71 -38.69
CA ASP A 367 -22.00 1.65 -39.59
C ASP A 367 -20.53 1.91 -39.20
N TYR A 368 -20.14 1.44 -38.01
CA TYR A 368 -18.81 1.62 -37.43
C TYR A 368 -17.92 0.38 -37.60
N GLN A 369 -18.47 -0.76 -38.04
CA GLN A 369 -17.69 -1.97 -38.33
C GLN A 369 -16.56 -1.73 -39.36
N LYS A 370 -16.73 -0.73 -40.24
CA LYS A 370 -15.70 -0.27 -41.18
C LYS A 370 -14.40 0.21 -40.52
N PHE A 371 -14.47 0.61 -39.24
CA PHE A 371 -13.33 1.09 -38.46
C PHE A 371 -12.55 -0.01 -37.75
N LYS A 372 -12.91 -1.30 -37.92
CA LYS A 372 -12.22 -2.40 -37.23
C LYS A 372 -10.68 -2.35 -37.38
N ASP A 373 -10.17 -1.97 -38.56
CA ASP A 373 -8.73 -1.88 -38.84
C ASP A 373 -8.19 -0.44 -38.71
N GLN A 374 -9.00 0.51 -38.23
CA GLN A 374 -8.63 1.91 -38.10
C GLN A 374 -8.79 2.38 -36.65
N PRO A 375 -7.70 2.69 -35.92
CA PRO A 375 -7.81 3.23 -34.57
C PRO A 375 -8.46 4.62 -34.57
N ALA A 376 -9.05 5.01 -33.45
CA ALA A 376 -9.73 6.31 -33.32
C ALA A 376 -8.80 7.51 -33.53
N GLY A 377 -7.49 7.34 -33.30
CA GLY A 377 -6.45 8.32 -33.60
C GLY A 377 -6.34 9.48 -32.61
N VAL A 378 -6.93 9.35 -31.41
CA VAL A 378 -6.90 10.40 -30.38
C VAL A 378 -5.60 10.32 -29.57
N ILE A 379 -4.81 11.40 -29.57
CA ILE A 379 -3.53 11.46 -28.86
C ILE A 379 -3.73 11.90 -27.40
N VAL A 380 -3.24 11.08 -26.47
CA VAL A 380 -3.23 11.36 -25.03
C VAL A 380 -1.80 11.53 -24.52
N GLY A 381 -1.63 12.45 -23.56
CA GLY A 381 -0.34 12.73 -22.93
C GLY A 381 -0.22 12.04 -21.57
N PRO A 382 0.96 12.11 -20.93
CA PRO A 382 1.21 11.50 -19.62
C PRO A 382 0.18 11.91 -18.55
N ASP A 383 -0.26 13.17 -18.55
CA ASP A 383 -1.21 13.74 -17.58
C ASP A 383 -2.68 13.60 -17.98
N SER A 384 -2.97 13.02 -19.14
CA SER A 384 -4.35 12.73 -19.52
C SER A 384 -4.91 11.63 -18.59
N ASN A 385 -6.21 11.68 -18.28
CA ASN A 385 -6.82 10.78 -17.30
C ASN A 385 -7.47 9.55 -17.95
N PRO A 386 -6.90 8.33 -17.80
CA PRO A 386 -7.49 7.10 -18.34
C PRO A 386 -8.60 6.54 -17.46
N THR A 387 -8.54 6.77 -16.15
CA THR A 387 -9.33 6.05 -15.15
C THR A 387 -9.98 7.02 -14.17
N LEU A 388 -11.24 6.78 -13.84
CA LEU A 388 -11.88 7.31 -12.64
C LEU A 388 -12.18 6.11 -11.72
N SER A 389 -11.65 6.13 -10.50
CA SER A 389 -11.84 5.06 -9.52
C SER A 389 -12.41 5.60 -8.23
N PHE A 390 -13.31 4.86 -7.60
CA PHE A 390 -14.06 5.35 -6.44
C PHE A 390 -13.50 4.80 -5.13
N THR A 391 -13.37 5.68 -4.14
CA THR A 391 -13.07 5.32 -2.75
C THR A 391 -14.23 5.69 -1.84
N SER A 392 -14.30 5.07 -0.65
CA SER A 392 -15.28 5.46 0.36
C SER A 392 -15.01 6.89 0.86
N GLY A 393 -16.03 7.74 0.83
CA GLY A 393 -15.97 9.04 1.50
C GLY A 393 -16.44 8.95 2.94
N SER A 394 -15.88 9.80 3.80
CA SER A 394 -16.23 9.95 5.21
C SER A 394 -17.71 10.30 5.43
N GLU A 395 -18.35 10.92 4.44
CA GLU A 395 -19.76 11.35 4.47
C GLU A 395 -20.71 10.37 3.74
N GLY A 396 -20.22 9.17 3.40
CA GLY A 396 -20.99 8.15 2.67
C GLY A 396 -21.06 8.35 1.15
N ILE A 397 -20.78 9.55 0.64
CA ILE A 397 -20.61 9.83 -0.79
C ILE A 397 -19.21 9.40 -1.24
N PRO A 398 -19.08 8.53 -2.27
CA PRO A 398 -17.78 8.09 -2.75
C PRO A 398 -16.99 9.23 -3.41
N LYS A 399 -15.67 9.16 -3.34
CA LYS A 399 -14.77 10.14 -3.96
C LYS A 399 -14.20 9.56 -5.24
N GLY A 400 -14.27 10.30 -6.34
CA GLY A 400 -13.69 9.88 -7.62
C GLY A 400 -12.23 10.30 -7.73
N VAL A 401 -11.31 9.34 -7.81
CA VAL A 401 -9.86 9.56 -8.02
C VAL A 401 -9.56 9.45 -9.51
N LEU A 402 -8.99 10.53 -10.08
CA LEU A 402 -8.54 10.58 -11.47
C LEU A 402 -7.11 10.06 -11.58
N GLY A 403 -6.92 8.96 -12.30
CA GLY A 403 -5.59 8.47 -12.62
C GLY A 403 -4.95 9.24 -13.78
N ARG A 404 -3.64 9.07 -14.00
CA ARG A 404 -2.86 9.54 -15.16
C ARG A 404 -2.42 8.39 -16.07
N HIS A 405 -2.29 8.63 -17.38
CA HIS A 405 -1.74 7.63 -18.30
C HIS A 405 -0.30 7.24 -17.95
N TYR A 406 0.49 8.19 -17.43
CA TYR A 406 1.86 7.95 -16.98
C TYR A 406 1.95 6.77 -16.01
N SER A 407 1.26 6.87 -14.86
CA SER A 407 1.37 5.92 -13.75
C SER A 407 0.89 4.52 -14.13
N LEU A 408 -0.04 4.39 -15.09
CA LEU A 408 -0.59 3.09 -15.49
C LEU A 408 0.45 2.16 -16.12
N ALA A 409 1.35 2.70 -16.94
CA ALA A 409 2.32 1.90 -17.70
C ALA A 409 3.74 1.99 -17.14
N TYR A 410 4.04 3.03 -16.36
CA TYR A 410 5.40 3.38 -15.95
C TYR A 410 6.15 2.24 -15.25
N TYR A 411 5.50 1.53 -14.32
CA TYR A 411 6.15 0.53 -13.48
C TYR A 411 6.30 -0.85 -14.14
N PHE A 412 5.59 -1.13 -15.25
CA PHE A 412 5.55 -2.48 -15.82
C PHE A 412 6.91 -3.02 -16.31
N PRO A 413 7.77 -2.24 -16.99
CA PRO A 413 9.11 -2.73 -17.34
C PRO A 413 9.93 -3.17 -16.14
N TRP A 414 9.87 -2.40 -15.04
CA TRP A 414 10.55 -2.74 -13.81
C TRP A 414 9.94 -4.00 -13.18
N MET A 415 8.60 -4.10 -13.11
CA MET A 415 7.92 -5.27 -12.56
C MET A 415 8.26 -6.54 -13.35
N ALA A 416 8.26 -6.45 -14.69
CA ALA A 416 8.62 -7.55 -15.57
C ALA A 416 10.03 -8.07 -15.27
N LYS A 417 11.00 -7.17 -15.13
CA LYS A 417 12.37 -7.53 -14.76
C LYS A 417 12.47 -8.06 -13.31
N ARG A 418 11.82 -7.40 -12.35
CA ARG A 418 11.96 -7.70 -10.92
C ARG A 418 11.34 -9.04 -10.53
N PHE A 419 10.21 -9.38 -11.14
CA PHE A 419 9.41 -10.56 -10.84
C PHE A 419 9.43 -11.60 -11.98
N GLY A 420 10.21 -11.38 -13.03
CA GLY A 420 10.30 -12.30 -14.16
C GLY A 420 8.99 -12.50 -14.90
N LEU A 421 8.19 -11.45 -15.05
CA LEU A 421 6.94 -11.49 -15.82
C LEU A 421 7.21 -11.30 -17.31
N SER A 422 6.45 -12.00 -18.15
CA SER A 422 6.67 -12.04 -19.59
C SER A 422 5.38 -12.25 -20.39
N GLU A 423 5.50 -12.22 -21.71
CA GLU A 423 4.44 -12.55 -22.65
C GLU A 423 3.97 -14.02 -22.59
N LYS A 424 4.70 -14.89 -21.87
CA LYS A 424 4.36 -16.31 -21.70
C LYS A 424 3.42 -16.56 -20.53
N ASP A 425 3.14 -15.53 -19.74
CA ASP A 425 2.34 -15.65 -18.54
C ASP A 425 0.84 -15.68 -18.81
N LYS A 426 0.13 -16.33 -17.89
CA LYS A 426 -1.33 -16.44 -17.85
C LYS A 426 -1.82 -15.83 -16.55
N PHE A 427 -2.30 -14.60 -16.67
CA PHE A 427 -2.83 -13.81 -15.56
C PHE A 427 -4.28 -14.17 -15.27
N THR A 428 -4.70 -14.11 -14.02
CA THR A 428 -6.11 -14.30 -13.64
C THR A 428 -6.83 -12.96 -13.51
N MET A 429 -8.08 -12.86 -13.98
CA MET A 429 -8.97 -11.73 -13.69
C MET A 429 -9.81 -12.06 -12.45
N LEU A 430 -9.36 -11.71 -11.25
CA LEU A 430 -10.02 -12.03 -9.96
C LEU A 430 -10.44 -10.81 -9.14
N SER A 431 -9.85 -9.65 -9.42
CA SER A 431 -10.17 -8.40 -8.74
C SER A 431 -11.63 -8.00 -8.92
N GLY A 432 -12.21 -7.27 -7.96
CA GLY A 432 -13.57 -6.71 -8.10
C GLY A 432 -13.63 -5.70 -9.25
N ILE A 433 -14.68 -5.76 -10.09
CA ILE A 433 -14.75 -5.03 -11.36
C ILE A 433 -14.94 -3.51 -11.20
N ALA A 434 -15.52 -3.07 -10.08
CA ALA A 434 -15.72 -1.64 -9.77
C ALA A 434 -14.59 -1.02 -8.93
N HIS A 435 -13.49 -1.75 -8.71
CA HIS A 435 -12.35 -1.29 -7.91
C HIS A 435 -11.08 -1.22 -8.77
N ASP A 436 -10.16 -0.33 -8.42
CA ASP A 436 -8.91 -0.13 -9.17
C ASP A 436 -7.99 -1.37 -9.31
N PRO A 437 -8.03 -2.43 -8.47
CA PRO A 437 -7.20 -3.60 -8.71
C PRO A 437 -7.52 -4.32 -10.03
N ILE A 438 -8.72 -4.17 -10.60
CA ILE A 438 -9.05 -4.73 -11.93
C ILE A 438 -8.17 -4.18 -13.04
N GLN A 439 -7.67 -2.95 -12.87
CA GLN A 439 -6.73 -2.34 -13.81
C GLN A 439 -5.42 -3.12 -13.87
N ARG A 440 -5.00 -3.75 -12.77
CA ARG A 440 -3.79 -4.57 -12.73
C ARG A 440 -4.02 -5.91 -13.42
N ASP A 441 -5.18 -6.52 -13.23
CA ASP A 441 -5.57 -7.76 -13.91
C ASP A 441 -5.61 -7.57 -15.43
N MET A 442 -6.14 -6.44 -15.92
CA MET A 442 -6.22 -6.17 -17.35
C MET A 442 -4.92 -5.61 -17.94
N PHE A 443 -4.38 -4.52 -17.39
CA PHE A 443 -3.31 -3.78 -18.10
C PHE A 443 -1.94 -4.45 -18.02
N THR A 444 -1.67 -5.26 -16.99
CA THR A 444 -0.38 -5.96 -16.87
C THR A 444 -0.19 -6.97 -18.01
N PRO A 445 -1.12 -7.92 -18.27
CA PRO A 445 -0.96 -8.83 -19.40
C PRO A 445 -0.99 -8.11 -20.75
N LEU A 446 -1.84 -7.09 -20.92
CA LEU A 446 -1.92 -6.34 -22.19
C LEU A 446 -0.63 -5.57 -22.51
N PHE A 447 0.03 -5.02 -21.49
CA PHE A 447 1.34 -4.40 -21.63
C PHE A 447 2.40 -5.43 -22.06
N LEU A 448 2.40 -6.60 -21.43
CA LEU A 448 3.39 -7.65 -21.68
C LEU A 448 3.16 -8.44 -22.97
N GLY A 449 1.98 -8.38 -23.57
CA GLY A 449 1.60 -9.27 -24.67
C GLY A 449 1.25 -10.69 -24.19
N ALA A 450 0.84 -10.82 -22.92
CA ALA A 450 0.52 -12.07 -22.23
C ALA A 450 -0.98 -12.45 -22.34
N GLN A 451 -1.40 -13.52 -21.66
CA GLN A 451 -2.78 -14.00 -21.67
C GLN A 451 -3.52 -13.65 -20.36
N LEU A 452 -4.81 -13.34 -20.45
CA LEU A 452 -5.72 -13.15 -19.32
C LEU A 452 -6.78 -14.27 -19.30
N LEU A 453 -6.89 -14.95 -18.16
CA LEU A 453 -7.87 -15.99 -17.88
C LEU A 453 -9.02 -15.39 -17.06
N VAL A 454 -10.25 -15.59 -17.54
CA VAL A 454 -11.46 -15.06 -16.90
C VAL A 454 -12.28 -16.23 -16.35
N PRO A 455 -12.31 -16.42 -15.01
CA PRO A 455 -13.11 -17.45 -14.36
C PRO A 455 -14.60 -17.10 -14.35
N THR A 456 -15.44 -18.10 -14.16
CA THR A 456 -16.87 -17.88 -13.90
C THR A 456 -17.12 -17.44 -12.46
N ALA A 457 -18.31 -16.89 -12.18
CA ALA A 457 -18.71 -16.57 -10.82
C ALA A 457 -18.76 -17.84 -9.92
N ASP A 458 -19.12 -18.98 -10.50
CA ASP A 458 -19.21 -20.27 -9.79
C ASP A 458 -17.81 -20.79 -9.40
N ASP A 459 -16.82 -20.63 -10.29
CA ASP A 459 -15.41 -20.99 -10.00
C ASP A 459 -14.88 -20.19 -8.82
N ILE A 460 -15.21 -18.90 -8.75
CA ILE A 460 -14.81 -18.01 -7.66
C ILE A 460 -15.59 -18.37 -6.38
N GLY A 461 -16.92 -18.44 -6.44
CA GLY A 461 -17.76 -18.53 -5.25
C GLY A 461 -17.75 -19.90 -4.55
N THR A 462 -17.37 -20.97 -5.26
CA THR A 462 -17.46 -22.34 -4.74
C THR A 462 -16.14 -22.78 -4.10
N PRO A 463 -16.12 -23.19 -2.81
CA PRO A 463 -14.91 -23.68 -2.15
C PRO A 463 -14.20 -24.79 -2.94
N GLY A 464 -12.88 -24.68 -3.03
CA GLY A 464 -11.99 -25.61 -3.74
C GLY A 464 -11.95 -25.44 -5.26
N LYS A 465 -13.01 -24.90 -5.88
CA LYS A 465 -13.14 -24.85 -7.34
C LYS A 465 -12.20 -23.85 -8.01
N LEU A 466 -11.87 -22.76 -7.34
CA LEU A 466 -10.91 -21.82 -7.91
C LEU A 466 -9.52 -22.44 -8.08
N ALA A 467 -9.08 -23.32 -7.18
CA ALA A 467 -7.82 -24.03 -7.32
C ALA A 467 -7.86 -25.08 -8.44
N ASP A 468 -8.98 -25.83 -8.57
CA ASP A 468 -9.23 -26.73 -9.70
C ASP A 468 -9.14 -25.98 -11.04
N TRP A 469 -9.80 -24.82 -11.10
CA TRP A 469 -9.81 -23.94 -12.27
C TRP A 469 -8.41 -23.44 -12.62
N MET A 470 -7.66 -22.91 -11.64
CA MET A 470 -6.30 -22.41 -11.86
C MET A 470 -5.38 -23.51 -12.37
N ALA A 471 -5.49 -24.73 -11.84
CA ALA A 471 -4.72 -25.89 -12.29
C ALA A 471 -5.12 -26.33 -13.71
N LYS A 472 -6.42 -26.38 -14.02
CA LYS A 472 -6.95 -26.77 -15.35
C LYS A 472 -6.47 -25.84 -16.46
N TYR A 473 -6.55 -24.53 -16.25
CA TYR A 473 -6.19 -23.53 -17.27
C TYR A 473 -4.70 -23.10 -17.22
N GLY A 474 -3.99 -23.54 -16.17
CA GLY A 474 -2.56 -23.34 -15.99
C GLY A 474 -2.19 -21.90 -15.66
N ALA A 475 -2.91 -21.26 -14.74
CA ALA A 475 -2.60 -19.90 -14.30
C ALA A 475 -1.16 -19.80 -13.77
N THR A 476 -0.43 -18.74 -14.17
CA THR A 476 0.98 -18.54 -13.79
C THR A 476 1.17 -17.36 -12.85
N VAL A 477 0.32 -16.33 -12.99
CA VAL A 477 0.35 -15.12 -12.17
C VAL A 477 -1.05 -14.76 -11.69
N THR A 478 -1.17 -14.40 -10.42
CA THR A 478 -2.45 -13.96 -9.85
C THR A 478 -2.31 -12.70 -8.98
N HIS A 479 -3.38 -11.92 -8.95
CA HIS A 479 -3.54 -10.73 -8.15
C HIS A 479 -4.69 -10.97 -7.16
N LEU A 480 -4.42 -10.81 -5.87
CA LEU A 480 -5.33 -11.19 -4.82
C LEU A 480 -5.45 -10.09 -3.76
N THR A 481 -6.63 -9.98 -3.15
CA THR A 481 -6.73 -9.48 -1.78
C THR A 481 -6.48 -10.65 -0.82
N PRO A 482 -6.11 -10.41 0.45
CA PRO A 482 -6.02 -11.48 1.44
C PRO A 482 -7.30 -12.32 1.52
N ALA A 483 -8.48 -11.67 1.45
CA ALA A 483 -9.78 -12.35 1.40
C ALA A 483 -9.93 -13.26 0.17
N MET A 484 -9.54 -12.80 -1.03
CA MET A 484 -9.59 -13.63 -2.24
C MET A 484 -8.59 -14.80 -2.16
N GLY A 485 -7.42 -14.63 -1.54
CA GLY A 485 -6.48 -15.72 -1.28
C GLY A 485 -7.02 -16.76 -0.29
N GLN A 486 -7.81 -16.33 0.70
CA GLN A 486 -8.51 -17.24 1.59
C GLN A 486 -9.58 -18.05 0.86
N LEU A 487 -10.34 -17.40 -0.04
CA LEU A 487 -11.32 -18.07 -0.89
C LEU A 487 -10.65 -19.07 -1.85
N LEU A 488 -9.54 -18.69 -2.50
CA LEU A 488 -8.73 -19.59 -3.33
C LEU A 488 -8.29 -20.85 -2.57
N SER A 489 -7.88 -20.69 -1.31
CA SER A 489 -7.39 -21.79 -0.50
C SER A 489 -8.47 -22.49 0.35
N ALA A 490 -9.74 -22.08 0.25
CA ALA A 490 -10.83 -22.65 1.03
C ALA A 490 -11.18 -24.04 0.49
N GLN A 491 -11.02 -25.09 1.29
CA GLN A 491 -11.28 -26.50 0.91
C GLN A 491 -10.52 -26.99 -0.34
N ALA A 492 -9.54 -26.22 -0.81
CA ALA A 492 -8.73 -26.57 -1.97
C ALA A 492 -7.75 -27.70 -1.63
N THR A 493 -7.69 -28.70 -2.51
CA THR A 493 -6.74 -29.81 -2.44
C THR A 493 -5.89 -29.95 -3.70
N THR A 494 -6.32 -29.31 -4.79
CA THR A 494 -5.65 -29.36 -6.09
C THR A 494 -4.41 -28.46 -6.11
N ALA A 495 -3.28 -29.05 -6.50
CA ALA A 495 -2.03 -28.32 -6.64
C ALA A 495 -2.01 -27.45 -7.91
N ILE A 496 -1.37 -26.29 -7.83
CA ILE A 496 -1.22 -25.32 -8.91
C ILE A 496 0.29 -25.10 -9.18
N PRO A 497 1.00 -26.10 -9.73
CA PRO A 497 2.46 -26.01 -9.89
C PRO A 497 2.88 -24.94 -10.91
N SER A 498 1.98 -24.50 -11.80
CA SER A 498 2.24 -23.44 -12.77
C SER A 498 2.34 -22.05 -12.14
N LEU A 499 1.73 -21.85 -10.96
CA LEU A 499 1.69 -20.54 -10.30
C LEU A 499 3.08 -20.21 -9.73
N HIS A 500 3.74 -19.22 -10.34
CA HIS A 500 5.06 -18.75 -9.89
C HIS A 500 4.99 -17.39 -9.19
N HIS A 501 3.94 -16.57 -9.39
CA HIS A 501 3.74 -15.33 -8.61
C HIS A 501 2.30 -15.11 -8.15
N ALA A 502 2.16 -14.71 -6.89
CA ALA A 502 0.91 -14.22 -6.31
C ALA A 502 1.13 -12.87 -5.64
N PHE A 503 0.37 -11.88 -6.08
CA PHE A 503 0.51 -10.48 -5.71
C PHE A 503 -0.66 -10.05 -4.81
N PHE A 504 -0.38 -9.81 -3.53
CA PHE A 504 -1.38 -9.44 -2.53
C PHE A 504 -1.43 -7.94 -2.29
N VAL A 505 -2.62 -7.37 -2.19
CA VAL A 505 -2.84 -5.95 -1.84
C VAL A 505 -4.19 -5.76 -1.16
N GLY A 506 -4.32 -4.66 -0.40
CA GLY A 506 -5.62 -4.12 0.01
C GLY A 506 -6.00 -4.41 1.47
N ASP A 507 -5.29 -5.33 2.12
CA ASP A 507 -5.44 -5.61 3.56
C ASP A 507 -4.17 -6.28 4.12
N ILE A 508 -4.15 -6.54 5.42
CA ILE A 508 -3.08 -7.22 6.14
C ILE A 508 -2.92 -8.65 5.61
N LEU A 509 -1.75 -8.95 5.07
CA LEU A 509 -1.37 -10.31 4.67
C LEU A 509 -0.72 -11.06 5.83
N THR A 510 -1.24 -12.26 6.14
CA THR A 510 -0.73 -13.07 7.24
C THR A 510 0.16 -14.23 6.75
N LYS A 511 1.08 -14.67 7.62
CA LYS A 511 1.90 -15.87 7.43
C LYS A 511 1.02 -17.11 7.17
N ARG A 512 -0.11 -17.22 7.87
CA ARG A 512 -1.06 -18.32 7.70
C ARG A 512 -1.61 -18.38 6.27
N ASP A 513 -2.03 -17.24 5.73
CA ASP A 513 -2.57 -17.18 4.37
C ASP A 513 -1.48 -17.52 3.33
N CYS A 514 -0.24 -17.04 3.55
CA CYS A 514 0.91 -17.39 2.72
C CYS A 514 1.21 -18.90 2.74
N LEU A 515 1.22 -19.53 3.93
CA LEU A 515 1.46 -20.96 4.09
C LEU A 515 0.39 -21.81 3.37
N ARG A 516 -0.88 -21.42 3.49
CA ARG A 516 -1.98 -22.09 2.78
C ARG A 516 -1.78 -22.03 1.27
N LEU A 517 -1.44 -20.87 0.72
CA LEU A 517 -1.17 -20.76 -0.71
C LEU A 517 0.05 -21.60 -1.14
N GLN A 518 1.15 -21.56 -0.39
CA GLN A 518 2.34 -22.35 -0.69
C GLN A 518 2.14 -23.87 -0.56
N SER A 519 1.12 -24.33 0.16
CA SER A 519 0.74 -25.76 0.15
C SER A 519 0.07 -26.20 -1.14
N LEU A 520 -0.57 -25.28 -1.87
CA LEU A 520 -1.20 -25.54 -3.16
C LEU A 520 -0.22 -25.27 -4.32
N ALA A 521 0.63 -24.26 -4.19
CA ALA A 521 1.58 -23.84 -5.21
C ALA A 521 3.01 -23.75 -4.64
N GLU A 522 3.80 -24.82 -4.75
CA GLU A 522 5.15 -24.86 -4.17
C GLU A 522 6.16 -23.87 -4.82
N ASN A 523 5.88 -23.48 -6.08
CA ASN A 523 6.73 -22.61 -6.89
C ASN A 523 6.42 -21.12 -6.69
N VAL A 524 5.36 -20.77 -5.96
CA VAL A 524 4.87 -19.39 -5.89
C VAL A 524 5.73 -18.49 -5.02
N PHE A 525 6.23 -17.41 -5.61
CA PHE A 525 6.70 -16.23 -4.89
C PHE A 525 5.49 -15.39 -4.50
N ILE A 526 5.37 -15.05 -3.22
CA ILE A 526 4.27 -14.24 -2.72
C ILE A 526 4.78 -12.81 -2.54
N VAL A 527 4.16 -11.85 -3.20
CA VAL A 527 4.55 -10.45 -3.12
C VAL A 527 3.45 -9.70 -2.37
N ASN A 528 3.72 -9.33 -1.12
CA ASN A 528 2.86 -8.42 -0.39
C ASN A 528 3.10 -7.01 -0.92
N MET A 529 2.03 -6.28 -1.24
CA MET A 529 2.15 -4.93 -1.77
C MET A 529 1.22 -3.97 -1.05
N TYR A 530 1.64 -2.71 -1.00
CA TYR A 530 0.86 -1.62 -0.43
C TYR A 530 0.75 -0.45 -1.40
N GLY A 531 -0.42 0.17 -1.40
CA GLY A 531 -0.79 1.35 -2.15
C GLY A 531 -2.26 1.67 -1.93
N THR A 532 -2.67 2.86 -2.33
CA THR A 532 -4.05 3.32 -2.30
C THR A 532 -4.51 3.66 -3.72
N THR A 533 -5.79 3.97 -3.90
CA THR A 533 -6.29 4.41 -5.21
C THR A 533 -5.59 5.70 -5.67
N GLU A 534 -5.20 6.58 -4.73
CA GLU A 534 -4.47 7.84 -4.99
C GLU A 534 -3.00 7.62 -5.39
N THR A 535 -2.38 6.52 -4.96
CA THR A 535 -1.06 6.13 -5.49
C THR A 535 -1.17 5.48 -6.87
N GLN A 536 -2.40 5.30 -7.37
CA GLN A 536 -2.75 4.85 -8.71
C GLN A 536 -2.16 3.48 -9.08
N ARG A 537 -2.07 2.60 -8.07
CA ARG A 537 -1.71 1.17 -8.05
C ARG A 537 -1.05 0.85 -6.70
N SER A 538 -0.69 -0.41 -6.49
CA SER A 538 0.31 -0.77 -5.48
C SER A 538 1.67 -0.21 -5.88
N VAL A 539 2.38 0.40 -4.92
CA VAL A 539 3.61 1.16 -5.15
C VAL A 539 4.78 0.71 -4.28
N SER A 540 4.55 -0.28 -3.43
CA SER A 540 5.57 -0.91 -2.58
C SER A 540 5.41 -2.41 -2.57
N TYR A 541 6.47 -3.12 -2.19
CA TYR A 541 6.51 -4.56 -2.23
C TYR A 541 7.41 -5.17 -1.15
N PHE A 542 6.98 -6.33 -0.65
CA PHE A 542 7.76 -7.27 0.15
C PHE A 542 7.62 -8.67 -0.46
N GLU A 543 8.73 -9.22 -0.93
CA GLU A 543 8.75 -10.52 -1.61
C GLU A 543 9.08 -11.65 -0.65
N ILE A 544 8.24 -12.69 -0.69
CA ILE A 544 8.37 -13.92 0.07
C ILE A 544 8.80 -15.01 -0.92
N LYS A 545 9.96 -15.62 -0.64
CA LYS A 545 10.48 -16.71 -1.46
C LYS A 545 9.52 -17.88 -1.51
N SER A 546 9.46 -18.53 -2.67
CA SER A 546 8.69 -19.76 -2.83
C SER A 546 9.21 -20.87 -1.92
N ARG A 547 8.33 -21.80 -1.55
CA ARG A 547 8.69 -22.94 -0.71
C ARG A 547 9.77 -23.81 -1.38
N LYS A 548 9.77 -23.90 -2.71
CA LYS A 548 10.80 -24.60 -3.48
C LYS A 548 12.16 -23.89 -3.44
N ALA A 549 12.18 -22.56 -3.44
CA ALA A 549 13.42 -21.79 -3.38
C ALA A 549 14.02 -21.80 -1.97
N ASP A 550 13.19 -21.68 -0.93
CA ASP A 550 13.62 -21.74 0.47
C ASP A 550 12.45 -22.18 1.38
N PRO A 551 12.44 -23.44 1.86
CA PRO A 551 11.35 -23.97 2.68
C PRO A 551 11.32 -23.42 4.11
N THR A 552 12.34 -22.66 4.52
CA THR A 552 12.48 -22.08 5.86
C THR A 552 12.20 -20.58 5.91
N TYR A 553 12.21 -19.89 4.76
CA TYR A 553 12.06 -18.44 4.66
C TYR A 553 10.85 -17.91 5.44
N LEU A 554 9.65 -18.41 5.11
CA LEU A 554 8.39 -17.94 5.71
C LEU A 554 8.28 -18.30 7.20
N LYS A 555 8.94 -19.38 7.66
CA LYS A 555 8.94 -19.78 9.07
C LYS A 555 9.69 -18.79 9.95
N ASN A 556 10.72 -18.13 9.40
CA ASN A 556 11.57 -17.17 10.10
C ASN A 556 10.99 -15.74 10.12
N LEU A 557 9.85 -15.51 9.45
CA LEU A 557 9.17 -14.21 9.46
C LEU A 557 8.21 -14.06 10.65
N LYS A 558 7.79 -12.82 10.93
CA LYS A 558 6.67 -12.52 11.83
C LYS A 558 5.33 -12.96 11.22
N ASP A 559 4.25 -12.90 11.98
CA ASP A 559 2.93 -13.37 11.52
C ASP A 559 2.24 -12.42 10.53
N VAL A 560 2.62 -11.14 10.53
CA VAL A 560 2.13 -10.12 9.60
C VAL A 560 3.24 -9.74 8.62
N MET A 561 2.93 -9.75 7.33
CA MET A 561 3.87 -9.42 6.28
C MET A 561 4.05 -7.90 6.18
N PRO A 562 5.28 -7.37 6.11
CA PRO A 562 5.52 -5.94 5.94
C PRO A 562 4.96 -5.41 4.61
N ALA A 563 4.59 -4.13 4.59
CA ALA A 563 4.32 -3.40 3.34
C ALA A 563 5.56 -3.34 2.42
N GLY A 564 6.76 -3.47 3.01
CA GLY A 564 8.02 -3.60 2.31
C GLY A 564 8.64 -2.25 1.96
N THR A 565 9.25 -2.18 0.78
CA THR A 565 9.94 -0.98 0.29
C THR A 565 9.26 -0.45 -0.97
N GLY A 566 9.50 0.82 -1.29
CA GLY A 566 9.03 1.42 -2.53
C GLY A 566 9.51 0.65 -3.76
N MET A 567 8.66 0.61 -4.78
CA MET A 567 9.04 0.16 -6.12
C MET A 567 10.02 1.17 -6.76
N HIS A 568 10.32 0.98 -8.05
CA HIS A 568 11.12 1.94 -8.80
C HIS A 568 10.55 3.36 -8.68
N ASN A 569 11.38 4.31 -8.23
CA ASN A 569 11.01 5.72 -8.09
C ASN A 569 9.81 5.98 -7.16
N VAL A 570 9.71 5.15 -6.12
CA VAL A 570 8.75 5.31 -5.03
C VAL A 570 9.48 5.32 -3.69
N GLN A 571 9.04 6.17 -2.78
CA GLN A 571 9.45 6.16 -1.38
C GLN A 571 8.23 6.07 -0.47
N LEU A 572 8.33 5.19 0.52
CA LEU A 572 7.47 5.16 1.69
C LEU A 572 8.19 5.92 2.80
N LEU A 573 7.70 7.12 3.12
CA LEU A 573 8.23 7.92 4.22
C LEU A 573 7.36 7.68 5.46
N VAL A 574 7.99 7.33 6.58
CA VAL A 574 7.32 7.36 7.88
C VAL A 574 7.60 8.73 8.48
N VAL A 575 6.61 9.62 8.44
CA VAL A 575 6.73 11.02 8.87
C VAL A 575 6.31 11.15 10.31
N ASN A 576 7.04 11.99 11.05
CA ASN A 576 6.72 12.25 12.44
C ASN A 576 5.38 13.00 12.56
N ARG A 577 4.46 12.45 13.35
CA ARG A 577 3.13 13.04 13.55
C ARG A 577 3.16 14.39 14.26
N ASN A 578 4.19 14.63 15.07
CA ASN A 578 4.33 15.84 15.87
C ASN A 578 5.29 16.86 15.24
N ASP A 579 6.05 16.45 14.22
CA ASP A 579 6.95 17.33 13.48
C ASP A 579 7.18 16.83 12.04
N ARG A 580 6.30 17.24 11.13
CA ARG A 580 6.37 16.88 9.71
C ARG A 580 7.63 17.32 8.97
N SER A 581 8.49 18.15 9.59
CA SER A 581 9.81 18.48 9.04
C SER A 581 10.82 17.35 9.19
N GLN A 582 10.45 16.27 9.88
CA GLN A 582 11.29 15.12 10.17
C GLN A 582 10.60 13.80 9.82
N THR A 583 11.35 12.87 9.24
CA THR A 583 10.96 11.46 9.18
C THR A 583 11.29 10.76 10.49
N CYS A 584 10.53 9.71 10.82
CA CYS A 584 10.75 8.88 11.99
C CYS A 584 12.05 8.07 11.90
N GLY A 585 12.68 7.83 13.05
CA GLY A 585 13.80 6.89 13.18
C GLY A 585 13.34 5.44 13.07
N VAL A 586 14.28 4.50 12.97
CA VAL A 586 13.94 3.06 12.98
C VAL A 586 13.27 2.69 14.30
N GLY A 587 12.08 2.09 14.22
CA GLY A 587 11.22 1.77 15.37
C GLY A 587 10.25 2.90 15.76
N GLU A 588 10.43 4.10 15.18
CA GLU A 588 9.54 5.27 15.18
C GLU A 588 8.11 4.94 14.75
N VAL A 589 7.06 5.16 15.55
CA VAL A 589 5.67 5.18 15.05
C VAL A 589 5.37 6.53 14.40
N GLY A 590 4.99 6.51 13.13
CA GLY A 590 4.63 7.72 12.37
C GLY A 590 3.41 7.56 11.46
N GLU A 591 3.24 8.51 10.56
CA GLU A 591 2.26 8.45 9.47
C GLU A 591 2.99 8.12 8.16
N ILE A 592 2.42 7.24 7.34
CA ILE A 592 3.01 6.88 6.05
C ILE A 592 2.62 7.93 5.01
N TYR A 593 3.62 8.57 4.40
CA TYR A 593 3.50 9.40 3.21
C TYR A 593 4.16 8.69 2.04
N VAL A 594 3.47 8.65 0.90
CA VAL A 594 3.98 8.06 -0.32
C VAL A 594 4.47 9.18 -1.24
N ARG A 595 5.74 9.13 -1.62
CA ARG A 595 6.28 9.89 -2.75
C ARG A 595 6.45 8.92 -3.91
N ALA A 596 5.94 9.26 -5.08
CA ALA A 596 6.08 8.44 -6.27
C ALA A 596 6.13 9.33 -7.51
N ALA A 597 6.88 8.92 -8.53
CA ALA A 597 6.86 9.58 -9.82
C ALA A 597 5.46 9.52 -10.46
N GLY A 598 4.73 8.41 -10.30
CA GLY A 598 3.40 8.22 -10.85
C GLY A 598 2.30 8.22 -9.79
N LEU A 599 1.88 9.39 -9.33
CA LEU A 599 0.66 9.56 -8.50
C LEU A 599 -0.57 9.85 -9.37
N ALA A 600 -1.75 9.62 -8.80
CA ALA A 600 -3.01 10.08 -9.38
C ALA A 600 -3.03 11.61 -9.55
N GLU A 601 -3.87 12.10 -10.46
CA GLU A 601 -4.14 13.54 -10.65
C GLU A 601 -4.71 14.16 -9.38
N GLY A 602 -5.66 13.47 -8.78
CA GLY A 602 -6.33 13.89 -7.56
C GLY A 602 -7.79 13.45 -7.53
N TYR A 603 -8.52 13.98 -6.58
CA TYR A 603 -9.95 13.83 -6.47
C TYR A 603 -10.67 14.79 -7.44
N ARG A 604 -11.61 14.24 -8.20
CA ARG A 604 -12.45 14.98 -9.14
C ARG A 604 -13.35 15.96 -8.39
N GLY A 605 -13.23 17.25 -8.71
CA GLY A 605 -14.13 18.29 -8.21
C GLY A 605 -13.99 18.61 -6.71
N LEU A 606 -12.89 18.20 -6.07
CA LEU A 606 -12.66 18.38 -4.63
C LEU A 606 -11.31 19.08 -4.35
N PRO A 607 -11.16 20.39 -4.68
CA PRO A 607 -9.88 21.11 -4.56
C PRO A 607 -9.34 21.16 -3.12
N ASP A 608 -10.21 21.36 -2.12
CA ASP A 608 -9.78 21.42 -0.71
C ASP A 608 -9.22 20.08 -0.22
N LEU A 609 -9.86 18.98 -0.64
CA LEU A 609 -9.37 17.64 -0.32
C LEU A 609 -8.06 17.33 -1.06
N ASN A 610 -7.91 17.81 -2.30
CA ASN A 610 -6.66 17.71 -3.04
C ASN A 610 -5.53 18.44 -2.32
N ALA A 611 -5.74 19.68 -1.89
CA ALA A 611 -4.75 20.45 -1.14
C ALA A 611 -4.36 19.78 0.19
N ALA A 612 -5.30 19.07 0.82
CA ALA A 612 -5.05 18.35 2.07
C ALA A 612 -4.33 17.01 1.90
N LYS A 613 -4.49 16.32 0.75
CA LYS A 613 -3.99 14.94 0.53
C LYS A 613 -2.82 14.85 -0.45
N PHE A 614 -2.75 15.75 -1.44
CA PHE A 614 -1.67 15.85 -2.41
C PHE A 614 -0.86 17.10 -2.09
N ILE A 615 0.12 16.92 -1.20
CA ILE A 615 0.88 18.01 -0.60
C ILE A 615 2.23 18.22 -1.30
N THR A 616 2.75 19.44 -1.17
CA THR A 616 4.13 19.74 -1.57
C THR A 616 5.11 19.06 -0.61
N ASN A 617 6.21 18.53 -1.14
CA ASN A 617 7.26 17.89 -0.36
C ASN A 617 7.90 18.88 0.64
N TRP A 618 7.79 18.64 1.95
CA TRP A 618 8.32 19.53 2.99
C TRP A 618 9.85 19.58 3.07
N TYR A 619 10.52 18.56 2.53
CA TYR A 619 11.96 18.36 2.74
C TYR A 619 12.83 19.08 1.69
N VAL A 620 12.23 19.68 0.66
CA VAL A 620 12.94 20.38 -0.43
C VAL A 620 12.13 21.58 -0.88
N ASN A 621 12.79 22.73 -1.06
CA ASN A 621 12.15 23.88 -1.69
C ASN A 621 11.76 23.54 -3.14
N PRO A 622 10.47 23.68 -3.54
CA PRO A 622 10.03 23.45 -4.91
C PRO A 622 10.86 24.16 -5.99
N ASP A 623 11.43 25.33 -5.69
CA ASP A 623 12.25 26.11 -6.62
C ASP A 623 13.41 25.28 -7.21
N LYS A 624 13.99 24.38 -6.42
CA LYS A 624 15.05 23.45 -6.87
C LYS A 624 14.60 22.64 -8.09
N TRP A 625 13.37 22.13 -8.07
CA TRP A 625 12.85 21.29 -9.15
C TRP A 625 12.40 22.12 -10.36
N ILE A 626 11.89 23.33 -10.12
CA ILE A 626 11.53 24.28 -11.19
C ILE A 626 12.78 24.69 -11.97
N GLU A 627 13.86 25.04 -11.27
CA GLU A 627 15.14 25.38 -11.90
C GLU A 627 15.72 24.20 -12.71
N GLN A 628 15.61 22.98 -12.17
CA GLN A 628 16.07 21.78 -12.86
C GLN A 628 15.23 21.49 -14.12
N ASP A 629 13.91 21.66 -14.07
CA ASP A 629 13.04 21.51 -15.24
C ASP A 629 13.36 22.55 -16.33
N GLU A 630 13.54 23.82 -15.96
CA GLU A 630 13.95 24.88 -16.90
C GLU A 630 15.32 24.60 -17.53
N ALA A 631 16.29 24.10 -16.75
CA ALA A 631 17.59 23.70 -17.28
C ALA A 631 17.47 22.54 -18.29
N ASN A 632 16.56 21.60 -18.05
CA ASN A 632 16.31 20.46 -18.94
C ASN A 632 15.62 20.85 -20.26
N LYS A 633 14.89 21.97 -20.32
CA LYS A 633 14.29 22.49 -21.56
C LYS A 633 15.34 22.95 -22.58
N ASN A 634 16.51 23.35 -22.12
CA ASN A 634 17.63 23.81 -22.94
C ASN A 634 18.88 22.95 -22.68
N PRO A 635 18.95 21.71 -23.18
CA PRO A 635 20.12 20.87 -22.98
C PRO A 635 21.32 21.56 -23.65
N VAL A 636 22.25 22.07 -22.84
CA VAL A 636 23.56 22.50 -23.34
C VAL A 636 24.15 21.29 -24.06
N LYS A 637 24.39 21.41 -25.37
CA LYS A 637 25.01 20.33 -26.16
C LYS A 637 26.34 19.94 -25.47
N PRO A 638 26.59 18.66 -25.20
CA PRO A 638 27.88 18.25 -24.65
C PRO A 638 28.94 18.52 -25.73
N GLY A 639 29.75 19.57 -25.53
CA GLY A 639 30.76 19.98 -26.51
C GLY A 639 31.45 21.34 -26.29
N GLU A 640 30.97 22.21 -25.40
CA GLU A 640 31.61 23.51 -25.13
C GLU A 640 31.98 23.64 -23.66
N ASN A 641 33.08 23.00 -23.26
CA ASN A 641 34.01 23.48 -22.23
C ASN A 641 35.20 22.51 -22.14
N MET A 642 36.06 22.56 -23.16
CA MET A 642 37.49 22.31 -23.02
C MET A 642 38.24 23.46 -23.71
N ALA A 643 38.24 24.61 -23.06
CA ALA A 643 39.22 25.69 -23.26
C ALA A 643 39.08 26.67 -22.10
N GLY A 644 40.06 26.67 -21.19
CA GLY A 644 40.13 27.53 -20.02
C GLY A 644 41.07 26.95 -18.98
#